data_AF-A0A1E7FGV9-F1
#
_entry.id   AF-A0A1E7FGV9-F1
#
_cell.length_a   1.000
_cell.length_b   1.000
_cell.length_c   1.000
_cell.angle_alpha   90.00
_cell.angle_beta   90.00
_cell.angle_gamma   90.00
#
_symmetry.space_group_name_H-M   'P 1'
#
loop_
_entity.id
_entity.type
_entity.pdbx_description
1 polymer ?
#
loop_
_entity_poly.entity_id
_entity_poly.type
_entity_poly.pdbx_seq_one_letter_code
_entity_poly.pdbx_strand_id
1 'polypeptide(L)'
;MRSLTCLSEGVDDDNNIDDRNYDENENENEKSEWDANIDYDKEWPGSNGGGGGGGGDSTSSTSNSIPDPGTSWDALPNLLNSDILGNDTTELLGIDLSLEPLSEKDADRLRTDARKIVEDAIDAGVNDIEDLKKKMKRELEASRRAVNLASELEAKRQSDMLMSKIDNLTGDFLKSSEKFRASTKMAAAASRAMEGSSATGNKAKGVEVGTWGVLDGRTVVADDDITRGSGNGLLGSFGNAIREAARSNDAVVEEEESVSSTVVQENRILIIADTKQDKLAKQLIPALLKGFEREEDNIPNLTVDVVSPTSNIPLGGNDAAVVIFFCTGFFSPDTLKKILDRLLRKTLGTGGGKLGTPPTQLVGISTLGTERFESFPYSVQNFLGGKLEKRRGIEEVLINTVRDRVTEPPLDYTIIKLKEGDFVPSVEEGKGGGQSESDFSLRPGDVTDDATSVETAVQVIVQAIAYQPPARNSTVSISGSLRSSFLLEKDTMLLESQKQEEFWRETFTCLDGPELWRTIIYDSGMDSSSEGTDIANYYDRLVEYVQEWGNLFALSGKGLTTPVRAYDKGGLDPSSMITPATCRNILYQEGVRLLFLPTNTGTNYMSRGEEARREKVLREGGNGSASSPATQRRISKDGGVDVVVEIVNSIDNNNEDGLERRQLRVRARRTNYAGDAVIKELSETTIVKRLQDAVEVWKKDQSLI
;
A
#
# COMPACT_ATOMS: atom_id res chain seq x y z
N MET A 1 23.49 51.81 36.34
CA MET A 1 24.91 51.92 36.76
C MET A 1 25.22 50.79 37.74
N ARG A 2 26.32 50.06 37.50
CA ARG A 2 26.91 48.92 38.25
C ARG A 2 26.14 47.60 38.04
N SER A 3 26.56 46.66 37.17
CA SER A 3 27.82 45.88 37.07
C SER A 3 28.16 45.15 38.36
N LEU A 4 28.06 43.81 38.33
CA LEU A 4 28.96 42.89 39.03
C LEU A 4 28.82 41.46 38.46
N THR A 5 29.94 40.99 37.92
CA THR A 5 30.32 39.64 37.49
C THR A 5 30.80 38.80 38.67
N CYS A 6 30.45 37.50 38.69
CA CYS A 6 31.12 36.42 39.45
C CYS A 6 31.12 35.18 38.54
N LEU A 7 32.26 34.74 37.97
CA LEU A 7 33.34 33.88 38.51
C LEU A 7 32.92 32.45 38.89
N SER A 8 33.18 31.55 37.94
CA SER A 8 33.88 30.25 37.99
C SER A 8 34.07 29.49 39.32
N GLU A 9 33.66 28.23 39.31
CA GLU A 9 34.27 27.01 39.91
C GLU A 9 33.56 25.84 39.16
N GLY A 10 34.19 24.82 38.55
CA GLY A 10 35.44 24.14 38.85
C GLY A 10 35.13 22.75 39.42
N VAL A 11 34.62 21.82 38.61
CA VAL A 11 34.44 20.40 38.99
C VAL A 11 34.95 19.52 37.85
N ASP A 12 36.09 18.89 38.13
CA ASP A 12 36.67 17.79 37.38
C ASP A 12 35.87 16.52 37.69
N ASP A 13 35.36 15.83 36.65
CA ASP A 13 34.89 14.45 36.77
C ASP A 13 35.57 13.60 35.69
N ASP A 14 36.43 12.73 36.18
CA ASP A 14 37.11 11.65 35.50
C ASP A 14 36.12 10.70 34.81
N ASN A 15 36.31 10.45 33.50
CA ASN A 15 35.82 9.23 32.88
C ASN A 15 36.85 8.66 31.91
N ASN A 16 37.58 7.71 32.49
CA ASN A 16 38.45 6.69 31.92
C ASN A 16 37.77 5.95 30.75
N ILE A 17 38.29 6.10 29.53
CA ILE A 17 37.92 5.27 28.37
C ILE A 17 39.11 4.37 28.07
N ASP A 18 38.89 3.07 28.25
CA ASP A 18 39.82 2.00 27.92
C ASP A 18 40.14 1.98 26.41
N ASP A 19 41.42 2.20 26.09
CA ASP A 19 42.03 1.89 24.80
C ASP A 19 41.98 0.38 24.54
N ARG A 20 41.14 -0.04 23.59
CA ARG A 20 41.26 -1.37 22.97
C ARG A 20 41.98 -1.25 21.63
N ASN A 21 43.25 -1.64 21.66
CA ASN A 21 44.06 -2.00 20.50
C ASN A 21 43.32 -3.02 19.63
N TYR A 22 43.11 -2.68 18.36
CA TYR A 22 42.86 -3.65 17.29
C TYR A 22 44.21 -4.03 16.69
N ASP A 23 44.65 -5.26 16.96
CA ASP A 23 45.77 -5.89 16.26
C ASP A 23 45.35 -6.21 14.83
N GLU A 24 45.92 -5.49 13.86
CA GLU A 24 45.97 -5.88 12.46
C GLU A 24 47.02 -7.00 12.31
N ASN A 25 46.55 -8.24 12.18
CA ASN A 25 47.40 -9.34 11.72
C ASN A 25 47.05 -9.66 10.27
N GLU A 26 47.82 -9.04 9.37
CA GLU A 26 47.97 -9.47 7.98
C GLU A 26 48.60 -10.86 7.96
N ASN A 27 47.88 -11.84 7.41
CA ASN A 27 48.41 -13.16 7.13
C ASN A 27 48.39 -13.38 5.61
N GLU A 28 49.37 -12.76 4.94
CA GLU A 28 49.76 -13.07 3.57
C GLU A 28 50.65 -14.31 3.55
N ASN A 29 50.08 -15.50 3.39
CA ASN A 29 50.75 -16.61 2.69
C ASN A 29 49.81 -17.81 2.60
N GLU A 30 49.24 -18.04 1.43
CA GLU A 30 49.04 -19.40 0.90
C GLU A 30 48.74 -19.30 -0.61
N LYS A 31 49.82 -19.36 -1.40
CA LYS A 31 49.75 -19.64 -2.85
C LYS A 31 49.28 -21.09 -3.03
N SER A 32 48.02 -21.30 -3.39
CA SER A 32 47.56 -22.60 -3.90
C SER A 32 47.85 -22.70 -5.40
N GLU A 33 48.92 -23.41 -5.75
CA GLU A 33 49.22 -23.91 -7.10
C GLU A 33 48.24 -25.03 -7.50
N TRP A 34 47.01 -24.68 -7.86
CA TRP A 34 46.11 -25.59 -8.55
C TRP A 34 45.47 -24.86 -9.73
N ASP A 35 45.44 -25.50 -10.90
CA ASP A 35 44.81 -25.09 -12.17
C ASP A 35 45.67 -24.38 -13.24
N ALA A 36 46.91 -24.83 -13.42
CA ALA A 36 47.70 -24.47 -14.61
C ALA A 36 47.54 -25.40 -15.82
N ASN A 37 46.49 -26.25 -15.90
CA ASN A 37 46.45 -27.27 -16.96
C ASN A 37 45.05 -27.69 -17.47
N ILE A 38 44.15 -26.74 -17.68
CA ILE A 38 42.88 -27.01 -18.39
C ILE A 38 42.81 -26.20 -19.68
N ASP A 39 42.95 -26.92 -20.79
CA ASP A 39 42.77 -26.47 -22.17
C ASP A 39 41.25 -26.40 -22.47
N TYR A 40 40.69 -25.18 -22.53
CA TYR A 40 39.25 -24.94 -22.67
C TYR A 40 38.77 -24.79 -24.13
N ASP A 41 39.64 -25.06 -25.13
CA ASP A 41 39.27 -24.94 -26.55
C ASP A 41 38.73 -26.25 -27.16
N LYS A 42 38.34 -27.22 -26.33
CA LYS A 42 37.72 -28.47 -26.79
C LYS A 42 36.32 -28.68 -26.23
N GLU A 43 35.41 -28.88 -27.19
CA GLU A 43 34.09 -29.51 -27.06
C GLU A 43 32.90 -28.58 -26.75
N TRP A 44 32.37 -27.99 -27.83
CA TRP A 44 30.92 -27.98 -28.02
C TRP A 44 30.57 -28.89 -29.20
N PRO A 45 29.66 -29.87 -29.03
CA PRO A 45 29.27 -30.74 -30.13
C PRO A 45 28.47 -29.95 -31.17
N GLY A 46 28.92 -30.06 -32.42
CA GLY A 46 28.34 -29.40 -33.57
C GLY A 46 26.85 -29.68 -33.72
N SER A 47 26.09 -28.60 -33.91
CA SER A 47 24.73 -28.67 -34.45
C SER A 47 24.80 -29.22 -35.87
N ASN A 48 24.34 -30.45 -36.02
CA ASN A 48 24.31 -31.19 -37.27
C ASN A 48 23.22 -30.59 -38.18
N GLY A 49 23.63 -29.81 -39.17
CA GLY A 49 22.77 -29.26 -40.20
C GLY A 49 22.26 -30.35 -41.14
N GLY A 50 21.04 -30.84 -40.89
CA GLY A 50 20.30 -31.71 -41.79
C GLY A 50 19.56 -30.90 -42.84
N GLY A 51 20.04 -30.96 -44.08
CA GLY A 51 19.34 -30.46 -45.26
C GLY A 51 18.09 -31.28 -45.58
N GLY A 52 17.00 -30.59 -45.87
CA GLY A 52 15.78 -31.15 -46.41
C GLY A 52 15.04 -30.06 -47.19
N GLY A 53 15.11 -30.14 -48.52
CA GLY A 53 14.49 -29.20 -49.44
C GLY A 53 13.03 -29.51 -49.79
N GLY A 54 12.41 -28.54 -50.46
CA GLY A 54 11.08 -28.58 -51.07
C GLY A 54 10.08 -27.71 -50.28
N GLY A 55 9.43 -26.67 -50.79
CA GLY A 55 9.24 -26.17 -52.14
C GLY A 55 7.83 -25.56 -52.20
N GLY A 56 7.68 -24.34 -52.74
CA GLY A 56 6.39 -23.83 -53.21
C GLY A 56 5.81 -22.59 -52.50
N ASP A 57 5.84 -21.49 -53.25
CA ASP A 57 4.78 -20.48 -53.42
C ASP A 57 4.45 -19.40 -52.37
N SER A 58 4.99 -18.21 -52.69
CA SER A 58 4.26 -16.95 -52.96
C SER A 58 3.37 -16.32 -51.88
N THR A 59 3.78 -15.17 -51.34
CA THR A 59 3.31 -13.82 -51.76
C THR A 59 3.69 -12.72 -50.75
N SER A 60 4.04 -11.54 -51.30
CA SER A 60 4.09 -10.19 -50.71
C SER A 60 4.99 -9.91 -49.49
N SER A 61 6.22 -9.46 -49.77
CA SER A 61 7.05 -8.68 -48.86
C SER A 61 7.03 -7.19 -49.24
N THR A 62 6.45 -6.35 -48.37
CA THR A 62 6.76 -4.91 -48.30
C THR A 62 7.99 -4.73 -47.43
N SER A 63 9.10 -4.36 -48.04
CA SER A 63 10.37 -4.06 -47.38
C SER A 63 10.34 -2.67 -46.73
N ASN A 64 10.29 -2.61 -45.40
CA ASN A 64 10.73 -1.45 -44.63
C ASN A 64 12.20 -1.67 -44.28
N SER A 65 13.09 -1.11 -45.12
CA SER A 65 14.52 -1.00 -44.86
C SER A 65 14.78 0.04 -43.77
N ILE A 66 15.42 -0.42 -42.68
CA ILE A 66 16.01 0.37 -41.61
C ILE A 66 17.16 1.22 -42.22
N PRO A 67 17.21 2.54 -42.00
CA PRO A 67 18.33 3.35 -42.48
C PRO A 67 19.58 3.12 -41.62
N ASP A 68 20.69 2.97 -42.33
CA ASP A 68 22.08 2.80 -41.88
C ASP A 68 22.57 4.05 -41.10
N PRO A 69 23.10 3.96 -39.86
CA PRO A 69 23.48 5.11 -39.04
C PRO A 69 24.91 5.62 -39.33
N GLY A 70 25.36 5.55 -40.58
CA GLY A 70 26.78 5.71 -40.93
C GLY A 70 27.20 6.98 -41.67
N THR A 71 26.28 7.86 -42.11
CA THR A 71 26.67 8.99 -43.01
C THR A 71 25.83 10.25 -42.82
N SER A 72 26.15 11.10 -41.83
CA SER A 72 25.82 12.54 -41.90
C SER A 72 26.57 13.37 -40.84
N TRP A 73 27.85 13.64 -41.05
CA TRP A 73 28.57 14.73 -40.35
C TRP A 73 28.89 15.92 -41.28
N ASP A 74 28.64 15.82 -42.59
CA ASP A 74 29.00 16.86 -43.58
C ASP A 74 27.84 17.76 -44.03
N ALA A 75 26.71 17.75 -43.32
CA ALA A 75 25.55 18.57 -43.68
C ALA A 75 24.97 19.30 -42.47
N LEU A 76 25.69 20.31 -41.99
CA LEU A 76 25.10 21.40 -41.20
C LEU A 76 25.19 22.71 -42.01
N PRO A 77 24.08 23.43 -42.20
CA PRO A 77 24.11 24.73 -42.87
C PRO A 77 24.70 25.80 -41.94
N ASN A 78 25.76 26.46 -42.44
CA ASN A 78 26.35 27.69 -41.91
C ASN A 78 25.34 28.85 -41.93
N LEU A 79 24.45 28.91 -40.95
CA LEU A 79 23.54 30.04 -40.75
C LEU A 79 23.40 30.32 -39.25
N LEU A 80 24.45 30.87 -38.62
CA LEU A 80 24.35 31.72 -37.41
C LEU A 80 25.76 32.16 -36.97
N ASN A 81 26.00 33.48 -37.06
CA ASN A 81 26.99 34.31 -36.34
C ASN A 81 27.92 35.19 -37.21
N SER A 82 27.33 36.02 -38.10
CA SER A 82 27.98 37.26 -38.57
C SER A 82 27.37 38.54 -37.99
N ASP A 83 26.25 38.48 -37.26
CA ASP A 83 25.47 39.69 -36.92
C ASP A 83 25.46 40.03 -35.41
N ILE A 84 26.28 39.38 -34.58
CA ILE A 84 26.40 39.66 -33.14
C ILE A 84 27.87 39.94 -32.77
N LEU A 85 28.54 40.82 -33.51
CA LEU A 85 29.71 41.53 -33.00
C LEU A 85 29.57 42.98 -33.43
N GLY A 86 29.05 43.79 -32.52
CA GLY A 86 29.04 45.23 -32.63
C GLY A 86 30.46 45.73 -32.88
N ASN A 87 30.59 46.54 -33.93
CA ASN A 87 31.61 47.57 -33.98
C ASN A 87 31.45 48.44 -32.73
N ASP A 88 32.33 48.27 -31.75
CA ASP A 88 33.01 49.35 -31.05
C ASP A 88 33.73 48.79 -29.82
N THR A 89 34.93 49.32 -29.58
CA THR A 89 35.81 49.12 -28.40
C THR A 89 36.78 47.94 -28.40
N THR A 90 37.86 48.05 -29.17
CA THR A 90 39.19 47.62 -28.70
C THR A 90 40.18 48.77 -28.87
N GLU A 91 40.14 49.71 -27.93
CA GLU A 91 41.29 50.56 -27.64
C GLU A 91 42.44 49.68 -27.12
N LEU A 92 43.54 49.68 -27.89
CA LEU A 92 44.91 49.84 -27.40
C LEU A 92 45.34 48.99 -26.19
N LEU A 93 45.74 47.74 -26.46
CA LEU A 93 46.96 47.19 -25.88
C LEU A 93 47.95 46.95 -27.02
N GLY A 94 48.86 47.90 -27.21
CA GLY A 94 49.88 47.90 -28.26
C GLY A 94 50.96 46.84 -28.09
N ILE A 95 50.57 45.57 -28.18
CA ILE A 95 51.48 44.46 -28.41
C ILE A 95 51.12 43.88 -29.79
N ASP A 96 51.84 44.35 -30.81
CA ASP A 96 51.77 43.81 -32.16
C ASP A 96 52.51 42.46 -32.17
N LEU A 97 51.79 41.38 -31.83
CA LEU A 97 52.24 40.01 -32.05
C LEU A 97 51.96 39.64 -33.50
N SER A 98 52.73 40.22 -34.41
CA SER A 98 52.77 39.87 -35.82
C SER A 98 53.43 38.49 -35.98
N LEU A 99 52.73 37.44 -35.57
CA LEU A 99 53.11 36.06 -35.85
C LEU A 99 52.88 35.81 -37.34
N GLU A 100 53.93 35.38 -38.04
CA GLU A 100 53.81 34.95 -39.43
C GLU A 100 52.73 33.85 -39.52
N PRO A 101 51.75 33.98 -40.44
CA PRO A 101 50.72 32.97 -40.58
C PRO A 101 51.38 31.64 -40.93
N LEU A 102 51.03 30.59 -40.18
CA LEU A 102 51.53 29.24 -40.43
C LEU A 102 51.37 28.90 -41.91
N SER A 103 52.45 28.39 -42.50
CA SER A 103 52.41 27.94 -43.89
C SER A 103 51.33 26.86 -44.03
N GLU A 104 50.62 26.85 -45.17
CA GLU A 104 49.53 25.89 -45.42
C GLU A 104 50.00 24.43 -45.22
N LYS A 105 51.28 24.16 -45.49
CA LYS A 105 51.92 22.86 -45.25
C LYS A 105 52.08 22.52 -43.76
N ASP A 106 52.33 23.50 -42.92
CA ASP A 106 52.49 23.29 -41.48
C ASP A 106 51.12 23.17 -40.79
N ALA A 107 50.10 23.90 -41.28
CA ALA A 107 48.73 23.74 -40.83
C ALA A 107 48.18 22.34 -41.16
N ASP A 108 48.46 21.81 -42.35
CA ASP A 108 48.04 20.45 -42.73
C ASP A 108 48.80 19.36 -41.97
N ARG A 109 50.08 19.58 -41.66
CA ARG A 109 50.85 18.69 -40.76
C ARG A 109 50.28 18.66 -39.36
N LEU A 110 50.00 19.82 -38.77
CA LEU A 110 49.39 19.89 -37.44
C LEU A 110 47.99 19.26 -37.40
N ARG A 111 47.18 19.41 -38.45
CA ARG A 111 45.88 18.73 -38.55
C ARG A 111 46.03 17.21 -38.64
N THR A 112 47.03 16.72 -39.38
CA THR A 112 47.29 15.29 -39.53
C THR A 112 47.81 14.70 -38.21
N ASP A 113 48.74 15.38 -37.55
CA ASP A 113 49.27 14.97 -36.25
C ASP A 113 48.19 15.01 -35.16
N ALA A 114 47.34 16.04 -35.15
CA ALA A 114 46.22 16.13 -34.23
C ALA A 114 45.19 15.01 -34.44
N ARG A 115 44.86 14.68 -35.70
CA ARG A 115 43.97 13.53 -36.01
C ARG A 115 44.56 12.22 -35.50
N LYS A 116 45.86 12.01 -35.73
CA LYS A 116 46.53 10.79 -35.28
C LYS A 116 46.53 10.65 -33.75
N ILE A 117 46.79 11.74 -33.02
CA ILE A 117 46.74 11.73 -31.54
C ILE A 117 45.32 11.43 -31.05
N VAL A 118 44.30 11.97 -31.71
CA VAL A 118 42.90 11.70 -31.36
C VAL A 118 42.52 10.26 -31.67
N GLU A 119 42.92 9.70 -32.81
CA GLU A 119 42.71 8.29 -33.16
C GLU A 119 43.41 7.36 -32.16
N ASP A 120 44.68 7.60 -31.84
CA ASP A 120 45.44 6.81 -30.85
C ASP A 120 44.79 6.86 -29.45
N ALA A 121 44.22 8.01 -29.06
CA ALA A 121 43.50 8.18 -27.79
C ALA A 121 42.14 7.46 -27.77
N ILE A 122 41.42 7.46 -28.90
CA ILE A 122 40.16 6.72 -29.05
C ILE A 122 40.43 5.22 -28.98
N ASP A 123 41.43 4.72 -29.69
CA ASP A 123 41.79 3.30 -29.69
C ASP A 123 42.23 2.83 -28.30
N ALA A 124 43.01 3.64 -27.57
CA ALA A 124 43.34 3.37 -26.17
C ALA A 124 42.08 3.29 -25.29
N GLY A 125 41.16 4.25 -25.44
CA GLY A 125 39.91 4.27 -24.68
C GLY A 125 38.98 3.08 -25.00
N VAL A 126 38.94 2.63 -26.25
CA VAL A 126 38.17 1.44 -26.65
C VAL A 126 38.73 0.17 -26.00
N ASN A 127 40.05 0.01 -25.99
CA ASN A 127 40.71 -1.13 -25.34
C ASN A 127 40.44 -1.16 -23.82
N ASP A 128 40.50 -0.01 -23.15
CA ASP A 128 40.19 0.10 -21.72
C ASP A 128 38.72 -0.30 -21.41
N ILE A 129 37.79 0.09 -22.29
CA ILE A 129 36.37 -0.28 -22.16
C ILE A 129 36.17 -1.79 -22.35
N GLU A 130 36.88 -2.41 -23.30
CA GLU A 130 36.81 -3.86 -23.51
C GLU A 130 37.37 -4.64 -22.33
N ASP A 131 38.49 -4.20 -21.75
CA ASP A 131 39.08 -4.79 -20.56
C ASP A 131 38.16 -4.64 -19.34
N LEU A 132 37.54 -3.47 -19.17
CA LEU A 132 36.57 -3.23 -18.10
C LEU A 132 35.33 -4.13 -18.27
N LYS A 133 34.82 -4.29 -19.49
CA LYS A 133 33.71 -5.20 -19.80
C LYS A 133 34.07 -6.65 -19.50
N LYS A 134 35.29 -7.07 -19.81
CA LYS A 134 35.80 -8.42 -19.50
C LYS A 134 35.94 -8.63 -17.99
N LYS A 135 36.40 -7.62 -17.24
CA LYS A 135 36.48 -7.64 -15.77
C LYS A 135 35.08 -7.74 -15.15
N MET A 136 34.14 -6.88 -15.54
CA MET A 136 32.76 -6.91 -15.04
C MET A 136 32.06 -8.23 -15.33
N LYS A 137 32.28 -8.82 -16.52
CA LYS A 137 31.71 -10.13 -16.85
C LYS A 137 32.23 -11.23 -15.93
N ARG A 138 33.53 -11.24 -15.62
CA ARG A 138 34.12 -12.20 -14.67
C ARG A 138 33.58 -12.01 -13.25
N GLU A 139 33.44 -10.76 -12.79
CA GLU A 139 32.88 -10.45 -11.47
C GLU A 139 31.41 -10.85 -11.37
N LEU A 140 30.60 -10.61 -12.41
CA LEU A 140 29.20 -11.06 -12.46
C LEU A 140 29.08 -12.58 -12.46
N GLU A 141 29.94 -13.29 -13.20
CA GLU A 141 29.96 -14.75 -13.19
C GLU A 141 30.38 -15.32 -11.83
N ALA A 142 31.39 -14.72 -11.18
CA ALA A 142 31.81 -15.09 -9.83
C ALA A 142 30.71 -14.83 -8.80
N SER A 143 30.06 -13.65 -8.87
CA SER A 143 28.92 -13.29 -8.02
C SER A 143 27.75 -14.26 -8.22
N ARG A 144 27.39 -14.59 -9.46
CA ARG A 144 26.32 -15.55 -9.76
C ARG A 144 26.62 -16.95 -9.20
N ARG A 145 27.88 -17.41 -9.27
CA ARG A 145 28.29 -18.68 -8.65
C ARG A 145 28.18 -18.63 -7.12
N ALA A 146 28.62 -17.54 -6.50
CA ALA A 146 28.53 -17.35 -5.05
C ALA A 146 27.07 -17.33 -4.57
N VAL A 147 26.18 -16.62 -5.28
CA VAL A 147 24.74 -16.56 -4.96
C VAL A 147 24.08 -17.93 -5.14
N ASN A 148 24.42 -18.67 -6.20
CA ASN A 148 23.89 -20.03 -6.40
C ASN A 148 24.33 -20.98 -5.28
N LEU A 149 25.59 -20.91 -4.85
CA LEU A 149 26.12 -21.73 -3.76
C LEU A 149 25.46 -21.37 -2.42
N ALA A 150 25.32 -20.08 -2.13
CA ALA A 150 24.63 -19.61 -0.93
C ALA A 150 23.15 -20.03 -0.91
N SER A 151 22.47 -19.95 -2.06
CA SER A 151 21.08 -20.41 -2.21
C SER A 151 20.97 -21.92 -2.02
N GLU A 152 21.91 -22.71 -2.52
CA GLU A 152 21.91 -24.16 -2.33
C GLU A 152 22.18 -24.55 -0.87
N LEU A 153 23.09 -23.85 -0.19
CA LEU A 153 23.35 -24.06 1.24
C LEU A 153 22.15 -23.70 2.10
N GLU A 154 21.47 -22.59 1.82
CA GLU A 154 20.28 -22.21 2.58
C GLU A 154 19.10 -23.15 2.27
N ALA A 155 18.94 -23.61 1.03
CA ALA A 155 17.95 -24.62 0.68
C ALA A 155 18.18 -25.94 1.43
N LYS A 156 19.45 -26.38 1.57
CA LYS A 156 19.81 -27.54 2.39
C LYS A 156 19.49 -27.30 3.87
N ARG A 157 19.85 -26.13 4.41
CA ARG A 157 19.57 -25.78 5.81
C ARG A 157 18.07 -25.75 6.12
N GLN A 158 17.26 -25.22 5.21
CA GLN A 158 15.81 -25.20 5.33
C GLN A 158 15.20 -26.59 5.18
N SER A 159 15.71 -27.42 4.26
CA SER A 159 15.32 -28.83 4.14
C SER A 159 15.59 -29.60 5.43
N ASP A 160 16.78 -29.45 6.02
CA ASP A 160 17.14 -30.11 7.28
C ASP A 160 16.26 -29.63 8.45
N MET A 161 15.96 -28.33 8.50
CA MET A 161 15.05 -27.77 9.50
C MET A 161 13.62 -28.29 9.34
N LEU A 162 13.13 -28.44 8.09
CA LEU A 162 11.82 -29.01 7.81
C LEU A 162 11.77 -30.50 8.18
N MET A 163 12.80 -31.27 7.85
CA MET A 163 12.89 -32.68 8.24
C MET A 163 12.88 -32.84 9.77
N SER A 164 13.65 -32.01 10.50
CA SER A 164 13.62 -32.01 11.96
C SER A 164 12.25 -31.64 12.53
N LYS A 165 11.54 -30.68 11.93
CA LYS A 165 10.16 -30.33 12.32
C LYS A 165 9.18 -31.46 12.03
N ILE A 166 9.31 -32.14 10.89
CA ILE A 166 8.47 -33.29 10.53
C ILE A 166 8.69 -34.43 11.53
N ASP A 167 9.94 -34.70 11.90
CA ASP A 167 10.25 -35.74 12.89
C ASP A 167 9.67 -35.40 14.27
N ASN A 168 9.78 -34.14 14.69
CA ASN A 168 9.18 -33.67 15.95
C ASN A 168 7.65 -33.73 15.92
N LEU A 169 7.02 -33.24 14.86
CA LEU A 169 5.56 -33.30 14.69
C LEU A 169 5.06 -34.74 14.59
N THR A 170 5.81 -35.62 13.93
CA THR A 170 5.48 -37.05 13.85
C THR A 170 5.62 -37.71 15.22
N GLY A 171 6.67 -37.38 15.97
CA GLY A 171 6.85 -37.83 17.35
C GLY A 171 5.71 -37.38 18.28
N ASP A 172 5.33 -36.11 18.20
CA ASP A 172 4.25 -35.53 19.00
C ASP A 172 2.87 -36.06 18.57
N PHE A 173 2.66 -36.28 17.27
CA PHE A 173 1.47 -36.93 16.76
C PHE A 173 1.37 -38.37 17.22
N LEU A 174 2.46 -39.14 17.20
CA LEU A 174 2.47 -40.51 17.69
C LEU A 174 2.23 -40.59 19.20
N LYS A 175 2.84 -39.69 19.99
CA LYS A 175 2.61 -39.61 21.45
C LYS A 175 1.20 -39.15 21.80
N SER A 176 0.65 -38.15 21.10
CA SER A 176 -0.71 -37.65 21.36
C SER A 176 -1.79 -38.62 20.89
N SER A 177 -1.56 -39.30 19.76
CA SER A 177 -2.47 -40.32 19.23
C SER A 177 -2.41 -41.66 19.97
N GLU A 178 -1.41 -41.89 20.83
CA GLU A 178 -1.33 -43.10 21.65
C GLU A 178 -2.56 -43.27 22.55
N LYS A 179 -3.01 -42.19 23.19
CA LYS A 179 -4.23 -42.19 24.03
C LYS A 179 -5.51 -42.41 23.20
N PHE A 180 -5.59 -41.84 22.00
CA PHE A 180 -6.71 -42.03 21.08
C PHE A 180 -6.73 -43.45 20.48
N ARG A 181 -5.57 -44.04 20.18
CA ARG A 181 -5.46 -45.43 19.73
C ARG A 181 -5.87 -46.39 20.85
N ALA A 182 -5.47 -46.11 22.09
CA ALA A 182 -5.91 -46.88 23.25
C ALA A 182 -7.43 -46.75 23.49
N SER A 183 -8.00 -45.55 23.40
CA SER A 183 -9.44 -45.34 23.57
C SER A 183 -10.26 -45.93 22.44
N THR A 184 -9.80 -45.83 21.19
CA THR A 184 -10.47 -46.41 20.01
C THR A 184 -10.41 -47.93 20.04
N LYS A 185 -9.30 -48.51 20.52
CA LYS A 185 -9.19 -49.96 20.75
C LYS A 185 -10.14 -50.43 21.87
N MET A 186 -10.32 -49.64 22.93
CA MET A 186 -11.35 -49.90 23.96
C MET A 186 -12.78 -49.73 23.43
N ALA A 187 -13.06 -48.70 22.62
CA ALA A 187 -14.37 -48.49 22.02
C ALA A 187 -14.73 -49.61 21.02
N ALA A 188 -13.77 -50.06 20.22
CA ALA A 188 -13.95 -51.22 19.34
C ALA A 188 -14.15 -52.53 20.12
N ALA A 189 -13.45 -52.71 21.26
CA ALA A 189 -13.67 -53.84 22.15
C ALA A 189 -15.06 -53.79 22.83
N ALA A 190 -15.52 -52.61 23.25
CA ALA A 190 -16.85 -52.40 23.83
C ALA A 190 -17.96 -52.58 22.78
N SER A 191 -17.75 -52.13 21.55
CA SER A 191 -18.69 -52.33 20.44
C SER A 191 -18.84 -53.81 20.10
N ARG A 192 -17.73 -54.57 20.05
CA ARG A 192 -17.77 -56.03 19.87
C ARG A 192 -18.45 -56.76 21.04
N ALA A 193 -18.29 -56.27 22.26
CA ALA A 193 -18.97 -56.82 23.44
C ALA A 193 -20.48 -56.57 23.42
N MET A 194 -20.93 -55.44 22.86
CA MET A 194 -22.36 -55.15 22.68
C MET A 194 -22.97 -55.95 21.53
N GLU A 195 -22.23 -56.18 20.44
CA GLU A 195 -22.65 -56.98 19.28
C GLU A 195 -22.85 -58.47 19.63
N GLY A 196 -22.10 -58.99 20.61
CA GLY A 196 -22.21 -60.37 21.09
C GLY A 196 -23.43 -60.71 21.97
N SER A 197 -24.25 -59.72 22.35
CA SER A 197 -25.43 -59.94 23.22
C SER A 197 -26.74 -60.16 22.45
N SER A 198 -26.72 -60.09 21.11
CA SER A 198 -27.89 -60.27 20.24
C SER A 198 -28.13 -61.74 19.86
N ALA A 199 -28.21 -62.63 20.84
CA ALA A 199 -28.73 -64.00 20.65
C ALA A 199 -30.23 -64.11 20.97
N THR A 200 -30.89 -63.03 21.39
CA THR A 200 -32.35 -62.98 21.54
C THR A 200 -32.89 -61.72 20.88
N GLY A 201 -33.68 -61.92 19.83
CA GLY A 201 -34.11 -60.87 18.92
C GLY A 201 -34.97 -59.81 19.58
N ASN A 202 -34.42 -58.61 19.71
CA ASN A 202 -35.19 -57.37 19.65
C ASN A 202 -34.30 -56.23 19.15
N LYS A 203 -34.72 -55.65 18.01
CA LYS A 203 -34.05 -54.55 17.31
C LYS A 203 -33.99 -53.30 18.21
N ALA A 204 -32.78 -52.91 18.63
CA ALA A 204 -32.54 -51.59 19.22
C ALA A 204 -32.35 -50.54 18.10
N LYS A 205 -33.11 -49.46 18.20
CA LYS A 205 -33.08 -48.27 17.33
C LYS A 205 -31.72 -47.58 17.40
N GLY A 206 -31.14 -47.30 16.23
CA GLY A 206 -30.04 -46.35 16.07
C GLY A 206 -30.50 -44.91 16.35
N VAL A 207 -29.60 -44.13 16.93
CA VAL A 207 -29.79 -42.71 17.25
C VAL A 207 -29.55 -41.89 15.97
N GLU A 208 -30.62 -41.32 15.42
CA GLU A 208 -30.57 -40.39 14.28
C GLU A 208 -30.30 -38.95 14.77
N VAL A 209 -29.34 -38.30 14.12
CA VAL A 209 -28.87 -36.95 14.41
C VAL A 209 -29.74 -35.93 13.67
N GLY A 210 -30.62 -35.27 14.43
CA GLY A 210 -30.96 -33.83 14.36
C GLY A 210 -31.40 -33.19 13.04
N THR A 211 -32.71 -33.21 12.78
CA THR A 211 -33.43 -32.21 11.97
C THR A 211 -33.84 -31.03 12.85
N TRP A 212 -33.57 -29.80 12.42
CA TRP A 212 -33.94 -28.57 13.14
C TRP A 212 -35.33 -28.07 12.67
N GLY A 213 -36.37 -28.39 13.45
CA GLY A 213 -37.58 -27.58 13.63
C GLY A 213 -38.64 -27.52 12.51
N VAL A 214 -39.90 -27.69 12.90
CA VAL A 214 -41.12 -27.40 12.14
C VAL A 214 -41.95 -26.43 12.98
N LEU A 215 -42.35 -25.29 12.41
CA LEU A 215 -43.32 -24.36 12.99
C LEU A 215 -44.59 -24.42 12.12
N ASP A 216 -45.73 -24.70 12.75
CA ASP A 216 -47.07 -24.83 12.13
C ASP A 216 -47.17 -25.73 10.88
N GLY A 217 -46.48 -26.86 10.92
CA GLY A 217 -46.73 -27.95 9.96
C GLY A 217 -46.19 -27.73 8.54
N ARG A 218 -45.32 -26.74 8.32
CA ARG A 218 -44.61 -26.58 7.03
C ARG A 218 -43.09 -26.54 7.21
N THR A 219 -42.42 -27.41 6.47
CA THR A 219 -40.97 -27.40 6.22
C THR A 219 -40.62 -26.23 5.32
N VAL A 220 -39.73 -25.34 5.78
CA VAL A 220 -39.30 -24.17 5.00
C VAL A 220 -38.17 -24.60 4.06
N VAL A 221 -38.49 -24.72 2.77
CA VAL A 221 -37.52 -24.73 1.67
C VAL A 221 -37.44 -23.28 1.18
N ALA A 222 -36.24 -22.73 1.11
CA ALA A 222 -36.01 -21.42 0.50
C ALA A 222 -36.16 -21.56 -1.01
N ASP A 223 -37.14 -20.86 -1.58
CA ASP A 223 -37.29 -20.70 -3.03
C ASP A 223 -36.99 -19.25 -3.40
N ASP A 224 -36.37 -19.13 -4.58
CA ASP A 224 -35.95 -17.91 -5.27
C ASP A 224 -37.17 -17.12 -5.79
N ASP A 225 -36.88 -15.92 -6.31
CA ASP A 225 -37.73 -15.13 -7.22
C ASP A 225 -38.66 -14.05 -6.60
N ILE A 226 -38.11 -12.83 -6.41
CA ILE A 226 -38.86 -11.58 -6.66
C ILE A 226 -37.93 -10.55 -7.31
N THR A 227 -38.13 -10.34 -8.61
CA THR A 227 -37.68 -9.16 -9.35
C THR A 227 -38.77 -8.09 -9.38
N ARG A 228 -38.32 -6.83 -9.45
CA ARG A 228 -39.01 -5.56 -9.80
C ARG A 228 -39.69 -4.76 -8.69
N GLY A 229 -39.19 -3.55 -8.50
CA GLY A 229 -40.00 -2.42 -8.02
C GLY A 229 -39.23 -1.22 -7.50
N SER A 230 -38.93 -0.28 -8.41
CA SER A 230 -38.80 1.17 -8.18
C SER A 230 -37.60 1.72 -7.40
N GLY A 231 -37.01 2.77 -7.96
CA GLY A 231 -35.73 3.33 -7.57
C GLY A 231 -35.69 4.00 -6.20
N ASN A 232 -34.50 4.00 -5.62
CA ASN A 232 -34.00 5.04 -4.73
C ASN A 232 -32.46 4.97 -4.71
N GLY A 233 -31.85 6.15 -4.64
CA GLY A 233 -30.41 6.37 -4.80
C GLY A 233 -29.55 5.73 -3.72
N LEU A 234 -28.27 5.57 -4.05
CA LEU A 234 -27.18 5.07 -3.21
C LEU A 234 -27.24 5.61 -1.76
N LEU A 235 -27.70 4.76 -0.85
CA LEU A 235 -27.55 4.89 0.59
C LEU A 235 -26.20 4.32 1.00
N GLY A 236 -25.37 5.13 1.66
CA GLY A 236 -24.10 4.67 2.19
C GLY A 236 -23.20 5.73 2.83
N SER A 237 -23.45 7.02 2.65
CA SER A 237 -22.73 8.09 3.34
C SER A 237 -23.66 8.77 4.34
N PHE A 238 -23.20 8.98 5.58
CA PHE A 238 -23.89 9.78 6.60
C PHE A 238 -24.25 11.18 6.08
N GLY A 239 -23.42 11.72 5.18
CA GLY A 239 -23.68 12.96 4.48
C GLY A 239 -24.88 12.93 3.52
N ASN A 240 -25.30 11.75 3.01
CA ASN A 240 -26.54 11.59 2.26
C ASN A 240 -27.75 11.55 3.20
N ALA A 241 -27.67 10.91 4.36
CA ALA A 241 -28.75 10.90 5.35
C ALA A 241 -29.03 12.32 5.88
N ILE A 242 -27.99 13.12 6.14
CA ILE A 242 -28.13 14.54 6.52
C ILE A 242 -28.70 15.37 5.36
N ARG A 243 -28.26 15.13 4.11
CA ARG A 243 -28.82 15.82 2.93
C ARG A 243 -30.27 15.45 2.64
N GLU A 244 -30.65 14.21 2.92
CA GLU A 244 -32.00 13.69 2.73
C GLU A 244 -32.93 14.21 3.84
N ALA A 245 -32.45 14.27 5.09
CA ALA A 245 -33.14 14.92 6.20
C ALA A 245 -33.32 16.44 5.99
N ALA A 246 -32.33 17.11 5.39
CA ALA A 246 -32.44 18.52 5.01
C ALA A 246 -33.46 18.72 3.87
N ARG A 247 -33.53 17.79 2.91
CA ARG A 247 -34.52 17.82 1.81
C ARG A 247 -35.93 17.48 2.26
N SER A 248 -36.11 16.63 3.27
CA SER A 248 -37.45 16.32 3.80
C SER A 248 -38.03 17.49 4.61
N ASN A 249 -37.20 18.37 5.17
CA ASN A 249 -37.67 19.58 5.85
C ASN A 249 -38.10 20.71 4.89
N ASP A 250 -37.58 20.76 3.67
CA ASP A 250 -37.96 21.76 2.66
C ASP A 250 -39.18 21.34 1.81
N ALA A 251 -39.64 20.09 1.93
CA ALA A 251 -40.72 19.52 1.13
C ALA A 251 -42.09 19.53 1.85
N VAL A 252 -42.38 20.57 2.63
CA VAL A 252 -43.70 20.73 3.28
C VAL A 252 -44.47 21.88 2.64
N VAL A 253 -45.09 21.63 1.48
CA VAL A 253 -46.35 22.27 1.07
C VAL A 253 -47.18 21.25 0.27
N GLU A 254 -48.32 20.89 0.85
CA GLU A 254 -49.54 20.30 0.27
C GLU A 254 -49.63 18.77 0.03
N GLU A 255 -50.42 18.17 0.92
CA GLU A 255 -51.51 17.21 0.69
C GLU A 255 -51.28 15.68 0.73
N GLU A 256 -51.95 15.11 1.75
CA GLU A 256 -52.62 13.82 1.91
C GLU A 256 -51.98 12.70 2.76
N GLU A 257 -52.75 12.37 3.80
CA GLU A 257 -52.49 11.46 4.91
C GLU A 257 -52.34 10.00 4.43
N SER A 258 -51.10 9.60 4.14
CA SER A 258 -50.71 8.21 4.38
C SER A 258 -49.71 8.20 5.53
N VAL A 259 -50.16 7.82 6.72
CA VAL A 259 -49.29 7.58 7.88
C VAL A 259 -48.52 6.29 7.60
N SER A 260 -47.54 6.38 6.69
CA SER A 260 -46.45 5.41 6.67
C SER A 260 -45.69 5.67 7.96
N SER A 261 -45.79 4.76 8.92
CA SER A 261 -44.92 4.78 10.09
C SER A 261 -43.49 4.67 9.58
N THR A 262 -42.81 5.80 9.44
CA THR A 262 -41.38 5.87 9.15
C THR A 262 -40.71 5.16 10.31
N VAL A 263 -40.38 3.89 10.11
CA VAL A 263 -39.63 3.11 11.08
C VAL A 263 -38.31 3.85 11.25
N VAL A 264 -38.16 4.49 12.41
CA VAL A 264 -36.92 5.18 12.78
C VAL A 264 -35.84 4.10 12.75
N GLN A 265 -34.94 4.20 11.78
CA GLN A 265 -33.85 3.24 11.62
C GLN A 265 -32.84 3.55 12.72
N GLU A 266 -32.67 2.64 13.68
CA GLU A 266 -31.68 2.78 14.74
C GLU A 266 -30.26 2.70 14.14
N ASN A 267 -29.41 3.66 14.50
CA ASN A 267 -28.01 3.65 14.07
C ASN A 267 -27.23 2.76 15.03
N ARG A 268 -26.98 1.50 14.66
CA ARG A 268 -26.34 0.54 15.56
C ARG A 268 -24.89 0.23 15.16
N ILE A 269 -23.99 0.24 16.14
CA ILE A 269 -22.59 -0.17 16.02
C ILE A 269 -22.37 -1.39 16.91
N LEU A 270 -21.78 -2.45 16.35
CA LEU A 270 -21.41 -3.66 17.09
C LEU A 270 -19.89 -3.74 17.24
N ILE A 271 -19.41 -3.79 18.49
CA ILE A 271 -17.99 -3.93 18.81
C ILE A 271 -17.72 -5.36 19.27
N ILE A 272 -16.82 -6.06 18.58
CA ILE A 272 -16.39 -7.41 18.91
C ILE A 272 -14.97 -7.37 19.46
N ALA A 273 -14.85 -7.53 20.78
CA ALA A 273 -13.58 -7.37 21.48
C ALA A 273 -13.52 -8.11 22.83
N ASP A 274 -12.34 -8.62 23.19
CA ASP A 274 -12.11 -9.25 24.49
C ASP A 274 -11.59 -8.23 25.51
N THR A 275 -12.52 -7.51 26.16
CA THR A 275 -12.19 -6.52 27.20
C THR A 275 -11.47 -7.08 28.43
N LYS A 276 -11.40 -8.40 28.59
CA LYS A 276 -10.76 -9.05 29.74
C LYS A 276 -9.30 -9.37 29.46
N GLN A 277 -9.01 -9.94 28.28
CA GLN A 277 -7.67 -10.43 27.94
C GLN A 277 -6.88 -9.47 27.07
N ASP A 278 -7.55 -8.73 26.18
CA ASP A 278 -6.90 -7.84 25.24
C ASP A 278 -6.62 -6.48 25.88
N LYS A 279 -5.33 -6.15 26.04
CA LYS A 279 -4.87 -4.90 26.65
C LYS A 279 -5.37 -3.67 25.89
N LEU A 280 -5.35 -3.74 24.56
CA LEU A 280 -5.73 -2.63 23.68
C LEU A 280 -7.24 -2.39 23.78
N ALA A 281 -8.04 -3.46 23.71
CA ALA A 281 -9.49 -3.40 23.92
C ALA A 281 -9.87 -2.87 25.30
N LYS A 282 -9.17 -3.31 26.36
CA LYS A 282 -9.45 -2.91 27.74
C LYS A 282 -9.28 -1.41 27.96
N GLN A 283 -8.32 -0.78 27.29
CA GLN A 283 -8.06 0.66 27.38
C GLN A 283 -8.97 1.46 26.44
N LEU A 284 -9.12 1.01 25.20
CA LEU A 284 -9.77 1.79 24.14
C LEU A 284 -11.29 1.75 24.21
N ILE A 285 -11.91 0.63 24.57
CA ILE A 285 -13.37 0.49 24.53
C ILE A 285 -14.10 1.45 25.49
N PRO A 286 -13.69 1.61 26.76
CA PRO A 286 -14.32 2.59 27.64
C PRO A 286 -14.24 4.02 27.10
N ALA A 287 -13.11 4.39 26.48
CA ALA A 287 -12.92 5.70 25.88
C ALA A 287 -13.73 5.86 24.58
N LEU A 288 -13.84 4.80 23.78
CA LEU A 288 -14.60 4.77 22.54
C LEU A 288 -16.11 4.88 22.80
N LEU A 289 -16.63 4.21 23.84
CA LEU A 289 -18.03 4.35 24.26
C LEU A 289 -18.33 5.80 24.64
N LYS A 290 -17.47 6.45 25.44
CA LYS A 290 -17.58 7.89 25.75
C LYS A 290 -17.50 8.77 24.49
N GLY A 291 -16.63 8.40 23.54
CA GLY A 291 -16.51 9.11 22.26
C GLY A 291 -17.82 9.05 21.45
N PHE A 292 -18.49 7.89 21.43
CA PHE A 292 -19.79 7.75 20.78
C PHE A 292 -20.93 8.43 21.54
N GLU A 293 -20.92 8.39 22.88
CA GLU A 293 -21.88 9.15 23.72
C GLU A 293 -21.82 10.65 23.42
N ARG A 294 -20.60 11.22 23.21
CA ARG A 294 -20.43 12.62 22.80
C ARG A 294 -20.99 12.94 21.41
N GLU A 295 -21.13 11.93 20.56
CA GLU A 295 -21.67 12.09 19.20
C GLU A 295 -23.16 11.74 19.11
N GLU A 296 -23.83 11.39 20.21
CA GLU A 296 -25.25 11.03 20.25
C GLU A 296 -26.15 12.13 19.68
N ASP A 297 -25.80 13.41 19.91
CA ASP A 297 -26.53 14.56 19.35
C ASP A 297 -26.38 14.69 17.83
N ASN A 298 -25.28 14.19 17.27
CA ASN A 298 -24.99 14.25 15.82
C ASN A 298 -25.46 12.98 15.10
N ILE A 299 -25.57 11.87 15.84
CA ILE A 299 -25.97 10.56 15.34
C ILE A 299 -27.24 10.13 16.08
N PRO A 300 -28.43 10.53 15.59
CA PRO A 300 -29.67 10.26 16.30
C PRO A 300 -29.89 8.76 16.47
N ASN A 301 -30.32 8.35 17.67
CA ASN A 301 -30.57 6.96 18.04
C ASN A 301 -29.34 6.04 17.86
N LEU A 302 -28.15 6.54 18.18
CA LEU A 302 -26.94 5.73 18.18
C LEU A 302 -26.98 4.70 19.31
N THR A 303 -26.85 3.42 18.95
CA THR A 303 -26.72 2.31 19.92
C THR A 303 -25.40 1.59 19.69
N VAL A 304 -24.66 1.34 20.77
CA VAL A 304 -23.35 0.67 20.70
C VAL A 304 -23.37 -0.58 21.56
N ASP A 305 -23.28 -1.74 20.91
CA ASP A 305 -23.24 -3.05 21.58
C ASP A 305 -21.79 -3.56 21.65
N VAL A 306 -21.35 -4.05 22.82
CA VAL A 306 -20.02 -4.66 22.97
C VAL A 306 -20.17 -6.15 23.30
N VAL A 307 -19.54 -6.99 22.48
CA VAL A 307 -19.66 -8.46 22.54
C VAL A 307 -18.26 -9.09 22.51
N SER A 308 -18.05 -10.14 23.33
CA SER A 308 -16.77 -10.86 23.32
C SER A 308 -16.66 -11.79 22.10
N PRO A 309 -15.48 -11.95 21.47
CA PRO A 309 -15.25 -12.91 20.39
C PRO A 309 -15.62 -14.36 20.76
N THR A 310 -15.59 -14.69 22.06
CA THR A 310 -15.93 -16.02 22.59
C THR A 310 -17.41 -16.19 22.95
N SER A 311 -18.18 -15.11 22.92
CA SER A 311 -19.60 -15.12 23.25
C SER A 311 -20.47 -15.35 22.01
N ASN A 312 -21.77 -15.52 22.21
CA ASN A 312 -22.71 -15.76 21.13
C ASN A 312 -22.93 -14.48 20.31
N ILE A 313 -22.18 -14.31 19.22
CA ILE A 313 -22.31 -13.18 18.31
C ILE A 313 -23.74 -13.12 17.76
N PRO A 314 -24.43 -11.98 17.71
CA PRO A 314 -25.77 -11.91 17.11
C PRO A 314 -25.73 -12.29 15.62
N LEU A 315 -26.71 -13.09 15.18
CA LEU A 315 -26.86 -13.41 13.77
C LEU A 315 -27.25 -12.12 13.02
N GLY A 316 -26.65 -11.88 11.85
CA GLY A 316 -26.92 -10.66 11.08
C GLY A 316 -26.38 -9.38 11.71
N GLY A 317 -25.50 -9.49 12.73
CA GLY A 317 -24.93 -8.33 13.40
C GLY A 317 -25.94 -7.50 14.20
N ASN A 318 -27.12 -8.06 14.51
CA ASN A 318 -28.18 -7.35 15.21
C ASN A 318 -28.62 -6.07 14.46
N ASP A 319 -28.65 -6.08 13.13
CA ASP A 319 -28.96 -4.91 12.29
C ASP A 319 -27.95 -3.75 12.44
N ALA A 320 -26.73 -4.03 12.92
CA ALA A 320 -25.66 -3.03 12.99
C ALA A 320 -25.24 -2.54 11.61
N ALA A 321 -25.12 -1.22 11.46
CA ALA A 321 -24.57 -0.60 10.25
C ALA A 321 -23.06 -0.84 10.13
N VAL A 322 -22.37 -0.82 11.27
CA VAL A 322 -20.91 -0.93 11.38
C VAL A 322 -20.53 -1.98 12.41
N VAL A 323 -19.56 -2.82 12.08
CA VAL A 323 -18.97 -3.77 13.03
C VAL A 323 -17.49 -3.46 13.23
N ILE A 324 -17.07 -3.24 14.47
CA ILE A 324 -15.68 -3.00 14.87
C ILE A 324 -15.10 -4.29 15.46
N PHE A 325 -13.97 -4.76 14.94
CA PHE A 325 -13.23 -5.92 15.40
C PHE A 325 -11.92 -5.49 16.02
N PHE A 326 -11.64 -5.93 17.24
CA PHE A 326 -10.29 -5.81 17.81
C PHE A 326 -9.48 -7.04 17.40
N CYS A 327 -8.70 -6.91 16.32
CA CYS A 327 -7.92 -8.00 15.72
C CYS A 327 -6.97 -8.66 16.72
N THR A 328 -6.53 -7.92 17.73
CA THR A 328 -5.71 -8.35 18.85
C THR A 328 -6.36 -9.37 19.77
N GLY A 329 -7.70 -9.42 19.84
CA GLY A 329 -8.47 -10.34 20.67
C GLY A 329 -8.78 -11.69 20.04
N PHE A 330 -8.33 -11.94 18.80
CA PHE A 330 -8.59 -13.20 18.09
C PHE A 330 -7.38 -14.14 18.14
N PHE A 331 -7.64 -15.43 18.39
CA PHE A 331 -6.60 -16.46 18.43
C PHE A 331 -6.20 -16.96 17.04
N SER A 332 -7.11 -16.91 16.06
CA SER A 332 -6.89 -17.41 14.71
C SER A 332 -7.77 -16.71 13.66
N PRO A 333 -7.31 -16.64 12.39
CA PRO A 333 -8.10 -16.12 11.27
C PRO A 333 -9.43 -16.88 11.06
N ASP A 334 -9.43 -18.20 11.29
CA ASP A 334 -10.64 -19.03 11.16
C ASP A 334 -11.76 -18.62 12.13
N THR A 335 -11.38 -18.13 13.32
CA THR A 335 -12.36 -17.67 14.31
C THR A 335 -13.08 -16.43 13.79
N LEU A 336 -12.33 -15.47 13.23
CA LEU A 336 -12.93 -14.29 12.60
C LEU A 336 -13.80 -14.69 11.41
N LYS A 337 -13.35 -15.61 10.55
CA LYS A 337 -14.14 -16.08 9.41
C LYS A 337 -15.51 -16.64 9.83
N LYS A 338 -15.56 -17.48 10.86
CA LYS A 338 -16.83 -18.02 11.39
C LYS A 338 -17.76 -16.93 11.94
N ILE A 339 -17.18 -15.89 12.54
CA ILE A 339 -17.92 -14.75 13.05
C ILE A 339 -18.48 -13.92 11.89
N LEU A 340 -17.67 -13.61 10.88
CA LEU A 340 -18.10 -12.92 9.67
C LEU A 340 -19.20 -13.68 8.93
N ASP A 341 -19.05 -15.01 8.77
CA ASP A 341 -20.08 -15.88 8.19
C ASP A 341 -21.42 -15.81 8.94
N ARG A 342 -21.42 -15.42 10.21
CA ARG A 342 -22.62 -15.28 11.04
C ARG A 342 -23.18 -13.86 11.00
N LEU A 343 -22.32 -12.85 11.01
CA LEU A 343 -22.68 -11.43 10.93
C LEU A 343 -23.25 -11.04 9.58
N LEU A 344 -22.73 -11.62 8.49
CA LEU A 344 -23.11 -11.26 7.13
C LEU A 344 -24.31 -12.06 6.60
N ARG A 345 -24.82 -13.01 7.38
CA ARG A 345 -26.07 -13.71 7.04
C ARG A 345 -27.25 -12.75 7.17
N LYS A 346 -28.10 -12.71 6.15
CA LYS A 346 -29.39 -12.03 6.23
C LYS A 346 -30.23 -12.68 7.33
N THR A 347 -30.78 -11.88 8.23
CA THR A 347 -31.61 -12.33 9.36
C THR A 347 -33.01 -11.75 9.28
N LEU A 348 -33.91 -12.21 10.15
CA LEU A 348 -35.11 -11.43 10.47
C LEU A 348 -34.68 -10.40 11.52
N GLY A 349 -34.88 -9.13 11.21
CA GLY A 349 -34.54 -8.00 12.06
C GLY A 349 -35.31 -8.03 13.37
N THR A 350 -34.73 -7.39 14.39
CA THR A 350 -35.23 -7.44 15.78
C THR A 350 -36.61 -6.81 15.98
N GLY A 351 -37.07 -5.96 15.04
CA GLY A 351 -38.32 -5.20 15.10
C GLY A 351 -39.57 -5.85 14.48
N GLY A 352 -39.64 -7.19 14.34
CA GLY A 352 -40.89 -7.87 13.98
C GLY A 352 -41.12 -8.10 12.48
N GLY A 353 -40.27 -8.91 11.87
CA GLY A 353 -40.56 -9.58 10.58
C GLY A 353 -39.95 -8.94 9.33
N LYS A 354 -39.30 -7.77 9.42
CA LYS A 354 -38.47 -7.25 8.32
C LYS A 354 -37.16 -8.03 8.25
N LEU A 355 -36.65 -8.24 7.04
CA LEU A 355 -35.32 -8.84 6.86
C LEU A 355 -34.28 -7.83 7.37
N GLY A 356 -33.49 -8.24 8.37
CA GLY A 356 -32.36 -7.49 8.88
C GLY A 356 -31.30 -7.27 7.81
N THR A 357 -30.74 -6.06 7.78
CA THR A 357 -29.69 -5.71 6.84
C THR A 357 -28.34 -6.06 7.43
N PRO A 358 -27.48 -6.82 6.71
CA PRO A 358 -26.12 -7.05 7.16
C PRO A 358 -25.34 -5.73 7.24
N PRO A 359 -24.26 -5.66 8.04
CA PRO A 359 -23.45 -4.46 8.12
C PRO A 359 -22.88 -4.07 6.76
N THR A 360 -22.67 -2.77 6.58
CA THR A 360 -22.10 -2.16 5.37
C THR A 360 -20.64 -1.78 5.54
N GLN A 361 -20.13 -1.70 6.78
CA GLN A 361 -18.73 -1.41 7.06
C GLN A 361 -18.17 -2.33 8.14
N LEU A 362 -16.98 -2.89 7.88
CA LEU A 362 -16.19 -3.65 8.84
C LEU A 362 -14.94 -2.86 9.23
N VAL A 363 -14.76 -2.55 10.51
CA VAL A 363 -13.57 -1.83 10.98
C VAL A 363 -12.69 -2.77 11.79
N GLY A 364 -11.45 -2.99 11.37
CA GLY A 364 -10.46 -3.78 12.11
C GLY A 364 -9.50 -2.88 12.87
N ILE A 365 -9.51 -2.93 14.20
CA ILE A 365 -8.49 -2.32 15.05
C ILE A 365 -7.36 -3.34 15.22
N SER A 366 -6.23 -3.07 14.59
CA SER A 366 -5.05 -3.94 14.54
C SER A 366 -3.82 -3.25 15.14
N THR A 367 -2.68 -3.93 15.07
CA THR A 367 -1.41 -3.43 15.62
C THR A 367 -0.44 -3.03 14.54
N LEU A 368 0.42 -2.05 14.83
CA LEU A 368 1.58 -1.75 14.00
C LEU A 368 2.51 -2.96 13.89
N GLY A 369 3.27 -3.03 12.80
CA GLY A 369 4.21 -4.10 12.47
C GLY A 369 3.62 -5.30 11.73
N THR A 370 2.30 -5.37 11.51
CA THR A 370 1.65 -6.49 10.81
C THR A 370 1.90 -6.56 9.31
N GLU A 371 2.31 -5.47 8.65
CA GLU A 371 2.79 -5.51 7.24
C GLU A 371 4.30 -5.71 7.16
N ARG A 372 5.01 -5.37 8.23
CA ARG A 372 6.47 -5.36 8.30
C ARG A 372 7.03 -6.55 9.07
N PHE A 373 6.22 -7.59 9.30
CA PHE A 373 6.55 -8.71 10.20
C PHE A 373 7.79 -9.50 9.78
N GLU A 374 8.26 -9.38 8.54
CA GLU A 374 9.52 -9.98 8.04
C GLU A 374 10.74 -9.06 8.18
N SER A 375 10.54 -7.78 8.46
CA SER A 375 11.60 -6.78 8.63
C SER A 375 12.02 -6.62 10.09
N PHE A 376 13.28 -6.30 10.34
CA PHE A 376 13.75 -5.99 11.69
C PHE A 376 13.19 -4.64 12.18
N PRO A 377 12.75 -4.50 13.45
CA PRO A 377 12.83 -5.46 14.55
C PRO A 377 11.64 -6.45 14.65
N TYR A 378 10.61 -6.28 13.82
CA TYR A 378 9.37 -7.07 13.86
C TYR A 378 9.58 -8.56 13.56
N SER A 379 10.57 -8.90 12.74
CA SER A 379 10.95 -10.28 12.44
C SER A 379 11.38 -11.06 13.69
N VAL A 380 12.07 -10.40 14.62
CA VAL A 380 12.48 -11.01 15.90
C VAL A 380 11.27 -11.20 16.82
N GLN A 381 10.37 -10.21 16.88
CA GLN A 381 9.12 -10.32 17.63
C GLN A 381 8.22 -11.42 17.07
N ASN A 382 8.18 -11.57 15.74
CA ASN A 382 7.39 -12.59 15.07
C ASN A 382 8.04 -13.97 15.21
N PHE A 383 9.36 -14.08 15.22
CA PHE A 383 10.08 -15.34 15.44
C PHE A 383 9.74 -15.99 16.80
N LEU A 384 9.47 -15.19 17.82
CA LEU A 384 9.19 -15.66 19.18
C LEU A 384 7.74 -16.10 19.43
N GLY A 385 6.82 -16.00 18.45
CA GLY A 385 5.44 -16.46 18.67
C GLY A 385 4.45 -16.34 17.51
N GLY A 386 4.88 -15.88 16.33
CA GLY A 386 4.04 -15.70 15.15
C GLY A 386 2.89 -14.73 15.36
N LYS A 387 2.98 -13.83 16.35
CA LYS A 387 1.86 -13.00 16.81
C LYS A 387 1.42 -12.01 15.75
N LEU A 388 2.40 -11.34 15.10
CA LEU A 388 2.14 -10.36 14.05
C LEU A 388 1.64 -11.04 12.78
N GLU A 389 2.21 -12.20 12.42
CA GLU A 389 1.74 -13.00 11.28
C GLU A 389 0.30 -13.48 11.46
N LYS A 390 -0.07 -13.97 12.65
CA LYS A 390 -1.46 -14.35 12.95
C LYS A 390 -2.42 -13.18 12.82
N ARG A 391 -2.04 -12.01 13.33
CA ARG A 391 -2.82 -10.77 13.21
C ARG A 391 -2.95 -10.32 11.76
N ARG A 392 -1.87 -10.44 10.98
CA ARG A 392 -1.93 -10.19 9.54
C ARG A 392 -2.90 -11.14 8.84
N GLY A 393 -2.88 -12.42 9.17
CA GLY A 393 -3.87 -13.37 8.66
C GLY A 393 -5.31 -13.01 9.04
N ILE A 394 -5.54 -12.43 10.22
CA ILE A 394 -6.86 -11.93 10.65
C ILE A 394 -7.26 -10.70 9.82
N GLU A 395 -6.36 -9.74 9.60
CA GLU A 395 -6.60 -8.59 8.70
C GLU A 395 -6.97 -9.06 7.29
N GLU A 396 -6.23 -10.03 6.75
CA GLU A 396 -6.47 -10.58 5.42
C GLU A 396 -7.83 -11.27 5.31
N VAL A 397 -8.30 -11.96 6.35
CA VAL A 397 -9.65 -12.54 6.36
C VAL A 397 -10.71 -11.44 6.27
N LEU A 398 -10.54 -10.32 6.99
CA LEU A 398 -11.47 -9.19 6.93
C LEU A 398 -11.48 -8.58 5.52
N ILE A 399 -10.29 -8.26 4.99
CA ILE A 399 -10.12 -7.70 3.64
C ILE A 399 -10.72 -8.63 2.58
N ASN A 400 -10.37 -9.92 2.61
CA ASN A 400 -10.79 -10.89 1.61
C ASN A 400 -12.31 -11.12 1.69
N THR A 401 -12.90 -11.11 2.89
CA THR A 401 -14.36 -11.23 3.04
C THR A 401 -15.08 -10.07 2.35
N VAL A 402 -14.55 -8.86 2.46
CA VAL A 402 -15.10 -7.70 1.75
C VAL A 402 -14.90 -7.84 0.23
N ARG A 403 -13.69 -8.21 -0.20
CA ARG A 403 -13.34 -8.34 -1.62
C ARG A 403 -14.11 -9.44 -2.34
N ASP A 404 -14.33 -10.58 -1.68
CA ASP A 404 -15.02 -11.74 -2.26
C ASP A 404 -16.56 -11.56 -2.29
N ARG A 405 -17.08 -10.52 -1.60
CA ARG A 405 -18.51 -10.29 -1.50
C ARG A 405 -19.03 -9.50 -2.70
N VAL A 406 -19.74 -10.19 -3.59
CA VAL A 406 -20.38 -9.61 -4.79
C VAL A 406 -21.86 -9.27 -4.55
N THR A 407 -22.27 -9.00 -3.31
CA THR A 407 -23.70 -8.82 -2.95
C THR A 407 -24.00 -7.39 -2.55
N GLU A 408 -25.17 -6.88 -2.91
CA GLU A 408 -25.69 -5.59 -2.45
C GLU A 408 -26.32 -5.73 -1.04
N PRO A 409 -26.13 -4.76 -0.12
CA PRO A 409 -25.33 -3.53 -0.27
C PRO A 409 -23.82 -3.82 -0.26
N PRO A 410 -23.00 -2.95 -0.90
CA PRO A 410 -21.54 -3.08 -0.87
C PRO A 410 -21.05 -3.07 0.57
N LEU A 411 -20.08 -3.93 0.84
CA LEU A 411 -19.39 -4.01 2.11
C LEU A 411 -18.07 -3.24 1.95
N ASP A 412 -17.75 -2.39 2.92
CA ASP A 412 -16.47 -1.69 2.99
C ASP A 412 -15.65 -2.21 4.16
N TYR A 413 -14.32 -2.10 4.10
CA TYR A 413 -13.46 -2.32 5.25
C TYR A 413 -12.65 -1.09 5.64
N THR A 414 -12.27 -0.97 6.90
CA THR A 414 -11.25 0.01 7.35
C THR A 414 -10.36 -0.68 8.35
N ILE A 415 -9.04 -0.70 8.15
CA ILE A 415 -8.10 -1.23 9.15
C ILE A 415 -7.37 -0.06 9.80
N ILE A 416 -7.46 0.05 11.12
CA ILE A 416 -6.77 1.08 11.90
C ILE A 416 -5.71 0.39 12.74
N LYS A 417 -4.44 0.72 12.48
CA LYS A 417 -3.27 0.16 13.15
C LYS A 417 -2.79 1.10 14.24
N LEU A 418 -2.68 0.55 15.44
CA LEU A 418 -2.25 1.25 16.64
C LEU A 418 -1.02 0.55 17.22
N LYS A 419 -0.14 1.29 17.87
CA LYS A 419 0.93 0.68 18.64
C LYS A 419 0.34 -0.15 19.79
N GLU A 420 0.75 -1.41 19.92
CA GLU A 420 0.35 -2.24 21.06
C GLU A 420 1.20 -1.86 22.28
N GLY A 421 0.59 -1.28 23.32
CA GLY A 421 1.33 -0.92 24.53
C GLY A 421 0.66 0.20 25.32
N ASP A 422 1.40 0.78 26.25
CA ASP A 422 0.93 1.91 27.05
C ASP A 422 0.76 3.12 26.12
N PHE A 423 -0.51 3.48 25.86
CA PHE A 423 -0.84 4.75 25.24
C PHE A 423 -0.14 5.87 26.00
N VAL A 424 0.28 6.90 25.26
CA VAL A 424 0.83 8.10 25.90
C VAL A 424 -0.25 8.66 26.81
N PRO A 425 0.04 8.94 28.10
CA PRO A 425 -0.93 9.59 28.97
C PRO A 425 -1.42 10.87 28.30
N SER A 426 -2.73 11.10 28.35
CA SER A 426 -3.32 12.36 27.89
C SER A 426 -2.54 13.50 28.53
N VAL A 427 -2.12 14.47 27.72
CA VAL A 427 -1.39 15.66 28.18
C VAL A 427 -2.36 16.48 29.02
N GLU A 428 -2.52 16.10 30.29
CA GLU A 428 -3.22 16.93 31.26
C GLU A 428 -2.39 18.18 31.48
N GLU A 429 -3.04 19.31 31.27
CA GLU A 429 -2.51 20.66 31.32
C GLU A 429 -1.59 20.88 32.55
N GLY A 430 -0.31 21.17 32.31
CA GLY A 430 0.46 21.98 33.27
C GLY A 430 1.69 21.39 33.95
N LYS A 431 2.25 20.25 33.53
CA LYS A 431 3.60 19.85 34.00
C LYS A 431 4.62 19.91 32.86
N GLY A 432 5.20 21.09 32.69
CA GLY A 432 6.21 21.45 31.69
C GLY A 432 7.53 20.69 31.78
N GLY A 433 7.51 19.38 31.51
CA GLY A 433 8.67 18.60 31.15
C GLY A 433 8.69 18.43 29.63
N GLY A 434 9.71 18.98 28.96
CA GLY A 434 9.85 19.02 27.49
C GLY A 434 10.03 17.67 26.80
N GLN A 435 9.08 16.75 26.93
CA GLN A 435 8.90 15.71 25.94
C GLN A 435 8.36 16.37 24.67
N SER A 436 9.15 16.28 23.61
CA SER A 436 8.74 16.63 22.25
C SER A 436 7.37 16.01 21.99
N GLU A 437 6.32 16.83 21.91
CA GLU A 437 5.03 16.37 21.39
C GLU A 437 5.31 15.80 19.99
N SER A 438 5.09 14.51 19.82
CA SER A 438 5.13 13.93 18.49
C SER A 438 3.90 14.42 17.75
N ASP A 439 4.13 15.20 16.69
CA ASP A 439 3.06 15.69 15.83
C ASP A 439 2.17 14.53 15.38
N PHE A 440 0.86 14.72 15.52
CA PHE A 440 -0.11 13.76 15.03
C PHE A 440 0.08 13.50 13.54
N SER A 441 0.03 12.22 13.17
CA SER A 441 0.20 11.79 11.80
C SER A 441 -0.68 10.57 11.52
N LEU A 442 -1.56 10.70 10.52
CA LEU A 442 -2.31 9.58 9.95
C LEU A 442 -1.65 9.18 8.63
N ARG A 443 -1.22 7.93 8.51
CA ARG A 443 -0.52 7.45 7.31
C ARG A 443 -1.15 6.18 6.75
N PRO A 444 -1.09 5.96 5.43
CA PRO A 444 -1.54 4.71 4.83
C PRO A 444 -0.62 3.54 5.22
N GLY A 445 -1.21 2.36 5.41
CA GLY A 445 -0.50 1.12 5.71
C GLY A 445 0.07 1.07 7.13
N ASP A 446 1.30 0.58 7.24
CA ASP A 446 2.01 0.36 8.50
C ASP A 446 3.28 1.23 8.54
N VAL A 447 3.33 2.20 9.45
CA VAL A 447 4.41 3.20 9.56
C VAL A 447 5.08 3.14 10.95
N THR A 448 6.05 4.03 11.20
CA THR A 448 6.95 4.05 12.37
C THR A 448 6.20 3.94 13.70
N ASP A 449 6.88 3.31 14.66
CA ASP A 449 6.35 2.83 15.94
C ASP A 449 6.16 3.95 16.99
N ASP A 450 5.62 5.08 16.56
CA ASP A 450 5.35 6.22 17.43
C ASP A 450 4.10 5.94 18.27
N ALA A 451 4.16 6.27 19.56
CA ALA A 451 3.03 6.06 20.45
C ALA A 451 1.91 7.07 20.14
N THR A 452 0.67 6.67 20.42
CA THR A 452 -0.55 7.47 20.25
C THR A 452 -1.26 7.56 21.60
N SER A 453 -2.02 8.63 21.86
CA SER A 453 -2.91 8.73 23.02
C SER A 453 -4.26 8.04 22.78
N VAL A 454 -4.93 7.62 23.85
CA VAL A 454 -6.23 6.91 23.74
C VAL A 454 -7.27 7.80 23.07
N GLU A 455 -7.31 9.07 23.46
CA GLU A 455 -8.25 10.08 22.98
C GLU A 455 -8.08 10.30 21.48
N THR A 456 -6.83 10.38 21.02
CA THR A 456 -6.49 10.49 19.60
C THR A 456 -6.97 9.29 18.81
N ALA A 457 -6.70 8.08 19.30
CA ALA A 457 -7.14 6.85 18.65
C ALA A 457 -8.67 6.77 18.56
N VAL A 458 -9.38 7.12 19.64
CA VAL A 458 -10.85 7.19 19.65
C VAL A 458 -11.36 8.19 18.61
N GLN A 459 -10.79 9.39 18.57
CA GLN A 459 -11.26 10.42 17.65
C GLN A 459 -11.07 9.99 16.19
N VAL A 460 -9.93 9.38 15.84
CA VAL A 460 -9.70 8.84 14.50
C VAL A 460 -10.68 7.72 14.17
N ILE A 461 -10.99 6.82 15.12
CA ILE A 461 -11.97 5.74 14.91
C ILE A 461 -13.37 6.31 14.65
N VAL A 462 -13.80 7.28 15.45
CA VAL A 462 -15.10 7.96 15.28
C VAL A 462 -15.15 8.66 13.91
N GLN A 463 -14.11 9.41 13.56
CA GLN A 463 -14.01 10.09 12.27
C GLN A 463 -14.05 9.10 11.10
N ALA A 464 -13.29 8.01 11.16
CA ALA A 464 -13.24 6.97 10.14
C ALA A 464 -14.59 6.27 9.91
N ILE A 465 -15.39 6.12 10.97
CA ILE A 465 -16.69 5.44 10.92
C ILE A 465 -17.80 6.38 10.46
N ALA A 466 -17.91 7.55 11.09
CA ALA A 466 -19.08 8.40 10.95
C ALA A 466 -18.92 9.46 9.84
N TYR A 467 -17.72 10.02 9.68
CA TYR A 467 -17.55 11.31 9.00
C TYR A 467 -16.67 11.27 7.75
N GLN A 468 -15.76 10.29 7.63
CA GLN A 468 -14.71 10.30 6.61
C GLN A 468 -14.89 9.16 5.60
N PRO A 469 -15.62 9.38 4.48
CA PRO A 469 -15.72 8.39 3.40
C PRO A 469 -14.38 7.84 2.89
N PRO A 470 -13.28 8.64 2.78
CA PRO A 470 -11.98 8.11 2.36
C PRO A 470 -11.41 7.02 3.27
N ALA A 471 -11.89 6.89 4.52
CA ALA A 471 -11.47 5.80 5.40
C ALA A 471 -11.93 4.42 4.91
N ARG A 472 -12.91 4.36 4.00
CA ARG A 472 -13.45 3.11 3.48
C ARG A 472 -12.48 2.46 2.49
N ASN A 473 -12.38 1.15 2.60
CA ASN A 473 -11.43 0.27 1.90
C ASN A 473 -9.96 0.66 2.08
N SER A 474 -9.63 1.26 3.25
CA SER A 474 -8.29 1.73 3.57
C SER A 474 -7.68 0.98 4.75
N THR A 475 -6.34 1.00 4.82
CA THR A 475 -5.56 0.60 5.99
C THR A 475 -4.75 1.81 6.42
N VAL A 476 -4.84 2.18 7.71
CA VAL A 476 -4.20 3.37 8.26
C VAL A 476 -3.42 3.04 9.51
N SER A 477 -2.29 3.71 9.69
CA SER A 477 -1.54 3.76 10.94
C SER A 477 -1.72 5.13 11.59
N ILE A 478 -1.93 5.14 12.90
CA ILE A 478 -1.97 6.36 13.70
C ILE A 478 -0.68 6.48 14.49
N SER A 479 -0.07 7.66 14.44
CA SER A 479 1.06 8.06 15.28
C SER A 479 0.86 9.44 15.88
N GLY A 480 1.46 9.67 17.06
CA GLY A 480 1.44 10.96 17.74
C GLY A 480 0.14 11.26 18.48
N SER A 481 0.01 12.48 18.99
CA SER A 481 -1.18 12.94 19.71
C SER A 481 -1.79 14.15 19.03
N LEU A 482 -3.12 14.14 18.90
CA LEU A 482 -3.86 15.34 18.52
C LEU A 482 -3.69 16.41 19.60
N ARG A 483 -3.70 17.67 19.18
CA ARG A 483 -3.72 18.80 20.11
C ARG A 483 -5.05 18.83 20.85
N SER A 484 -5.03 19.32 22.08
CA SER A 484 -6.21 19.44 22.92
C SER A 484 -7.35 20.23 22.24
N SER A 485 -7.03 21.21 21.38
CA SER A 485 -8.02 21.95 20.58
C SER A 485 -8.86 21.05 19.66
N PHE A 486 -8.30 19.94 19.17
CA PHE A 486 -9.02 18.96 18.35
C PHE A 486 -9.79 17.92 19.18
N LEU A 487 -9.60 17.92 20.50
CA LEU A 487 -10.23 17.00 21.46
C LEU A 487 -11.33 17.67 22.31
N LEU A 488 -11.32 19.01 22.40
CA LEU A 488 -12.31 19.82 23.14
C LEU A 488 -13.69 19.79 22.45
N GLU A 489 -14.74 19.95 23.26
CA GLU A 489 -16.14 19.82 22.85
C GLU A 489 -16.59 20.90 21.85
N LYS A 490 -17.58 20.53 21.02
CA LYS A 490 -18.18 21.31 19.91
C LYS A 490 -18.77 22.68 20.26
N ASP A 491 -18.81 23.06 21.54
CA ASP A 491 -19.28 24.38 21.99
C ASP A 491 -18.29 25.52 21.69
N THR A 492 -17.14 25.19 21.12
CA THR A 492 -16.23 26.15 20.51
C THR A 492 -16.85 26.82 19.28
N MET A 493 -16.41 28.06 18.98
CA MET A 493 -17.00 28.89 17.92
C MET A 493 -17.11 28.15 16.57
N LEU A 494 -18.17 28.44 15.80
CA LEU A 494 -18.44 27.84 14.45
C LEU A 494 -17.21 27.74 13.54
N LEU A 495 -16.29 28.70 13.63
CA LEU A 495 -15.06 28.75 12.85
C LEU A 495 -14.08 27.62 13.22
N GLU A 496 -13.96 27.26 14.51
CA GLU A 496 -13.09 26.18 14.96
C GLU A 496 -13.60 24.80 14.52
N SER A 497 -14.92 24.61 14.57
CA SER A 497 -15.55 23.39 14.05
C SER A 497 -15.29 23.18 12.56
N GLN A 498 -15.35 24.25 11.76
CA GLN A 498 -15.01 24.19 10.33
C GLN A 498 -13.53 23.84 10.10
N LYS A 499 -12.62 24.47 10.83
CA LYS A 499 -11.18 24.16 10.77
C LYS A 499 -10.91 22.70 11.15
N GLN A 500 -11.60 22.19 12.17
CA GLN A 500 -11.49 20.81 12.60
C GLN A 500 -12.00 19.84 11.52
N GLU A 501 -13.14 20.12 10.90
CA GLU A 501 -13.68 19.31 9.81
C GLU A 501 -12.73 19.29 8.60
N GLU A 502 -12.17 20.45 8.24
CA GLU A 502 -11.21 20.58 7.14
C GLU A 502 -9.90 19.83 7.43
N PHE A 503 -9.38 19.95 8.65
CA PHE A 503 -8.23 19.16 9.11
C PHE A 503 -8.49 17.66 8.97
N TRP A 504 -9.64 17.18 9.44
CA TRP A 504 -9.96 15.76 9.33
C TRP A 504 -10.11 15.33 7.88
N ARG A 505 -10.79 16.12 7.06
CA ARG A 505 -10.95 15.82 5.65
C ARG A 505 -9.59 15.74 4.95
N GLU A 506 -8.71 16.71 5.17
CA GLU A 506 -7.36 16.71 4.62
C GLU A 506 -6.55 15.51 5.11
N THR A 507 -6.59 15.24 6.41
CA THR A 507 -5.90 14.11 7.05
C THR A 507 -6.35 12.79 6.41
N PHE A 508 -7.65 12.60 6.20
CA PHE A 508 -8.21 11.38 5.61
C PHE A 508 -8.12 11.36 4.07
N THR A 509 -7.89 12.47 3.38
CA THR A 509 -7.66 12.45 1.92
C THR A 509 -6.40 11.68 1.52
N CYS A 510 -5.48 11.40 2.46
CA CYS A 510 -4.37 10.48 2.19
C CYS A 510 -4.82 9.03 1.94
N LEU A 511 -6.10 8.74 2.17
CA LEU A 511 -6.70 7.41 2.05
C LEU A 511 -7.52 7.21 0.78
N ASP A 512 -7.67 8.26 -0.04
CA ASP A 512 -8.39 8.20 -1.32
C ASP A 512 -7.57 7.44 -2.37
N GLY A 513 -7.52 6.12 -2.19
CA GLY A 513 -6.51 5.20 -2.73
C GLY A 513 -5.30 5.09 -1.79
N PRO A 514 -4.47 4.02 -1.89
CA PRO A 514 -3.23 3.98 -1.15
C PRO A 514 -2.29 5.01 -1.76
N GLU A 515 -2.21 6.14 -1.07
CA GLU A 515 -1.17 7.13 -1.28
C GLU A 515 0.19 6.44 -1.09
N LEU A 516 1.01 6.50 -2.12
CA LEU A 516 2.33 5.91 -2.13
C LEU A 516 3.37 6.91 -1.60
N TRP A 517 3.16 8.20 -1.86
CA TRP A 517 4.06 9.27 -1.47
C TRP A 517 3.41 10.65 -1.57
N ARG A 518 3.83 11.59 -0.71
CA ARG A 518 3.42 12.99 -0.73
C ARG A 518 4.60 13.86 -0.31
N THR A 519 4.73 15.02 -0.94
CA THR A 519 5.68 16.05 -0.53
C THR A 519 5.11 17.44 -0.75
N ILE A 520 5.38 18.35 0.19
CA ILE A 520 5.11 19.78 0.02
C ILE A 520 6.28 20.38 -0.75
N ILE A 521 5.97 21.10 -1.81
CA ILE A 521 6.94 21.74 -2.70
C ILE A 521 7.21 23.16 -2.28
N TYR A 522 6.15 23.90 -2.04
CA TYR A 522 6.18 25.31 -1.68
C TYR A 522 5.04 25.60 -0.70
N ASP A 523 5.32 26.42 0.30
CA ASP A 523 4.35 26.90 1.28
C ASP A 523 4.40 28.42 1.31
N SER A 524 3.31 29.06 0.88
CA SER A 524 3.16 30.53 0.86
C SER A 524 3.30 31.18 2.25
N GLY A 525 3.26 30.42 3.34
CA GLY A 525 3.46 30.93 4.69
C GLY A 525 4.90 31.26 5.06
N MET A 526 5.91 30.81 4.30
CA MET A 526 7.31 31.04 4.65
C MET A 526 7.83 32.43 4.24
N ASP A 527 7.26 33.05 3.20
CA ASP A 527 7.72 34.34 2.69
C ASP A 527 6.58 35.37 2.71
N SER A 528 6.57 36.23 3.73
CA SER A 528 5.52 37.24 3.98
C SER A 528 5.49 38.41 2.98
N SER A 529 6.26 38.37 1.89
CA SER A 529 6.51 39.53 1.03
C SER A 529 6.19 39.37 -0.45
N SER A 530 5.88 38.17 -0.96
CA SER A 530 5.48 37.97 -2.37
C SER A 530 3.99 37.63 -2.50
N GLU A 531 3.25 38.50 -3.17
CA GLU A 531 1.84 38.32 -3.52
C GLU A 531 1.66 37.00 -4.30
N GLY A 532 0.58 36.26 -4.01
CA GLY A 532 0.32 34.86 -4.43
C GLY A 532 0.26 34.54 -5.94
N THR A 533 0.78 35.41 -6.80
CA THR A 533 1.04 35.20 -8.22
C THR A 533 2.09 34.12 -8.47
N ASP A 534 3.02 33.90 -7.54
CA ASP A 534 4.12 32.95 -7.73
C ASP A 534 3.69 31.49 -7.66
N ILE A 535 2.76 31.12 -6.77
CA ILE A 535 2.37 29.71 -6.59
C ILE A 535 1.65 29.14 -7.82
N ALA A 536 0.86 29.95 -8.51
CA ALA A 536 0.17 29.54 -9.74
C ALA A 536 1.19 29.30 -10.87
N ASN A 537 2.19 30.19 -11.00
CA ASN A 537 3.26 30.02 -11.97
C ASN A 537 4.10 28.76 -11.69
N TYR A 538 4.41 28.49 -10.42
CA TYR A 538 5.10 27.26 -10.03
C TYR A 538 4.25 26.01 -10.28
N TYR A 539 2.94 26.10 -10.05
CA TYR A 539 2.01 25.00 -10.31
C TYR A 539 2.00 24.61 -11.78
N ASP A 540 1.79 25.55 -12.71
CA ASP A 540 1.73 25.26 -14.14
C ASP A 540 3.03 24.63 -14.64
N ARG A 541 4.18 25.17 -14.23
CA ARG A 541 5.51 24.64 -14.57
C ARG A 541 5.75 23.25 -13.97
N LEU A 542 5.28 23.00 -12.75
CA LEU A 542 5.43 21.70 -12.09
C LEU A 542 4.53 20.64 -12.74
N VAL A 543 3.31 21.01 -13.13
CA VAL A 543 2.40 20.13 -13.88
C VAL A 543 3.03 19.74 -15.20
N GLU A 544 3.52 20.71 -15.98
CA GLU A 544 4.21 20.46 -17.25
C GLU A 544 5.43 19.54 -17.04
N TYR A 545 6.27 19.86 -16.07
CA TYR A 545 7.45 19.06 -15.72
C TYR A 545 7.07 17.61 -15.35
N VAL A 546 6.06 17.41 -14.51
CA VAL A 546 5.62 16.07 -14.07
C VAL A 546 5.01 15.28 -15.23
N GLN A 547 4.28 15.92 -16.13
CA GLN A 547 3.74 15.28 -17.33
C GLN A 547 4.86 14.85 -18.29
N GLU A 548 5.83 15.73 -18.57
CA GLU A 548 7.01 15.41 -19.38
C GLU A 548 7.84 14.28 -18.76
N TRP A 549 8.11 14.38 -17.45
CA TRP A 549 8.79 13.33 -16.70
C TRP A 549 8.05 12.00 -16.81
N GLY A 550 6.74 11.98 -16.62
CA GLY A 550 5.93 10.77 -16.71
C GLY A 550 6.01 10.11 -18.08
N ASN A 551 5.95 10.92 -19.14
CA ASN A 551 6.12 10.48 -20.53
C ASN A 551 7.52 9.90 -20.80
N LEU A 552 8.58 10.61 -20.40
CA LEU A 552 9.96 10.15 -20.55
C LEU A 552 10.23 8.87 -19.74
N PHE A 553 9.70 8.80 -18.53
CA PHE A 553 9.81 7.65 -17.65
C PHE A 553 9.13 6.42 -18.27
N ALA A 554 7.91 6.58 -18.78
CA ALA A 554 7.17 5.51 -19.47
C ALA A 554 7.87 5.02 -20.75
N LEU A 555 8.47 5.93 -21.53
CA LEU A 555 9.24 5.58 -22.73
C LEU A 555 10.54 4.85 -22.39
N SER A 556 11.22 5.27 -21.32
CA SER A 556 12.49 4.68 -20.88
C SER A 556 12.30 3.25 -20.35
N GLY A 557 11.27 3.02 -19.53
CA GLY A 557 10.99 1.73 -18.90
C GLY A 557 12.11 1.19 -18.00
N LYS A 558 13.20 1.95 -17.79
CA LYS A 558 14.39 1.48 -17.07
C LYS A 558 14.10 1.24 -15.59
N GLY A 559 14.37 0.01 -15.14
CA GLY A 559 14.24 -0.39 -13.73
C GLY A 559 12.83 -0.82 -13.32
N LEU A 560 11.85 -0.74 -14.21
CA LEU A 560 10.51 -1.26 -13.96
C LEU A 560 10.44 -2.76 -14.21
N THR A 561 9.80 -3.49 -13.30
CA THR A 561 9.45 -4.90 -13.54
C THR A 561 8.22 -5.03 -14.43
N THR A 562 7.41 -3.98 -14.54
CA THR A 562 6.20 -3.91 -15.38
C THR A 562 6.24 -2.61 -16.21
N PRO A 563 6.19 -2.69 -17.56
CA PRO A 563 6.14 -1.50 -18.40
C PRO A 563 4.90 -0.68 -18.08
N VAL A 564 5.03 0.64 -18.19
CA VAL A 564 3.94 1.58 -17.92
C VAL A 564 3.63 2.41 -19.15
N ARG A 565 2.40 2.90 -19.24
CA ARG A 565 1.98 3.92 -20.20
C ARG A 565 1.55 5.16 -19.45
N ALA A 566 2.14 6.30 -19.81
CA ALA A 566 1.74 7.60 -19.33
C ALA A 566 0.50 8.11 -20.10
N TYR A 567 -0.43 8.73 -19.39
CA TYR A 567 -1.55 9.49 -19.92
C TYR A 567 -1.48 10.90 -19.35
N ASP A 568 -1.22 11.86 -20.22
CA ASP A 568 -1.00 13.29 -19.93
C ASP A 568 -2.23 14.15 -20.29
N LYS A 569 -2.91 13.88 -21.41
CA LYS A 569 -4.07 14.68 -21.87
C LYS A 569 -5.41 14.08 -21.42
N GLY A 570 -6.13 14.82 -20.57
CA GLY A 570 -7.40 14.40 -19.93
C GLY A 570 -7.21 13.54 -18.67
N GLY A 571 -6.01 13.63 -18.06
CA GLY A 571 -5.45 12.67 -17.12
C GLY A 571 -5.82 12.87 -15.65
N LEU A 572 -5.62 11.77 -14.90
CA LEU A 572 -6.27 11.36 -13.64
C LEU A 572 -7.62 10.66 -13.88
N ASP A 573 -7.97 9.68 -13.05
CA ASP A 573 -9.29 9.06 -13.13
C ASP A 573 -10.30 10.12 -12.74
N PRO A 574 -11.41 10.29 -13.45
CA PRO A 574 -12.51 11.09 -12.93
C PRO A 574 -12.98 10.61 -11.55
N SER A 575 -12.87 9.30 -11.26
CA SER A 575 -13.17 8.72 -9.95
C SER A 575 -12.09 8.98 -8.89
N SER A 576 -10.87 9.32 -9.30
CA SER A 576 -9.76 9.65 -8.42
C SER A 576 -9.57 11.17 -8.31
N MET A 577 -10.12 11.97 -9.21
CA MET A 577 -10.09 13.43 -9.08
C MET A 577 -10.89 13.86 -7.85
N ILE A 578 -10.20 14.57 -6.96
CA ILE A 578 -10.85 15.19 -5.82
C ILE A 578 -11.45 16.49 -6.31
N THR A 579 -12.75 16.46 -6.58
CA THR A 579 -13.51 17.66 -6.93
C THR A 579 -13.62 18.61 -5.73
N PRO A 580 -13.84 19.92 -5.95
CA PRO A 580 -14.19 20.85 -4.87
C PRO A 580 -15.42 20.40 -4.04
N ALA A 581 -16.29 19.57 -4.63
CA ALA A 581 -17.42 18.96 -3.93
C ALA A 581 -17.01 17.88 -2.91
N THR A 582 -15.90 17.17 -3.15
CA THR A 582 -15.36 16.13 -2.26
C THR A 582 -14.30 16.70 -1.30
N CYS A 583 -13.46 17.65 -1.73
CA CYS A 583 -12.55 18.39 -0.84
C CYS A 583 -12.49 19.87 -1.21
N ARG A 584 -12.92 20.75 -0.29
CA ARG A 584 -12.90 22.20 -0.50
C ARG A 584 -11.48 22.78 -0.49
N ASN A 585 -10.55 22.10 0.17
CA ASN A 585 -9.20 22.61 0.38
C ASN A 585 -8.35 22.49 -0.90
N ILE A 586 -8.72 21.63 -1.84
CA ILE A 586 -7.99 21.47 -3.09
C ILE A 586 -8.55 22.47 -4.11
N LEU A 587 -7.74 23.48 -4.43
CA LEU A 587 -8.13 24.54 -5.37
C LEU A 587 -7.91 24.11 -6.82
N TYR A 588 -6.75 23.52 -7.07
CA TYR A 588 -6.32 23.06 -8.40
C TYR A 588 -5.70 21.68 -8.28
N GLN A 589 -5.99 20.82 -9.26
CA GLN A 589 -5.49 19.45 -9.30
C GLN A 589 -5.30 19.02 -10.74
N GLU A 590 -4.08 18.62 -11.09
CA GLU A 590 -3.73 18.08 -12.40
C GLU A 590 -2.54 17.12 -12.24
N GLY A 591 -2.20 16.33 -13.25
CA GLY A 591 -1.06 15.43 -13.14
C GLY A 591 -0.91 14.47 -14.30
N VAL A 592 -0.25 13.35 -14.03
CA VAL A 592 0.00 12.28 -14.99
C VAL A 592 -0.40 10.93 -14.42
N ARG A 593 -0.98 10.09 -15.26
CA ARG A 593 -1.38 8.73 -14.91
C ARG A 593 -0.44 7.72 -15.55
N LEU A 594 0.18 6.87 -14.74
CA LEU A 594 1.06 5.77 -15.16
C LEU A 594 0.31 4.44 -15.01
N LEU A 595 -0.31 3.95 -16.09
CA LEU A 595 -0.98 2.65 -16.08
C LEU A 595 0.03 1.53 -16.36
N PHE A 596 -0.01 0.46 -15.55
CA PHE A 596 0.74 -0.75 -15.86
C PHE A 596 0.18 -1.37 -17.15
N LEU A 597 1.09 -1.73 -18.06
CA LEU A 597 0.75 -2.45 -19.26
C LEU A 597 0.82 -3.96 -18.99
N PRO A 598 -0.09 -4.74 -19.59
CA PRO A 598 -0.06 -6.19 -19.45
C PRO A 598 1.27 -6.71 -19.98
N THR A 599 2.05 -7.34 -19.12
CA THR A 599 3.26 -8.02 -19.54
C THR A 599 2.89 -9.35 -20.16
N ASN A 600 3.21 -9.52 -21.44
CA ASN A 600 3.27 -10.84 -22.09
C ASN A 600 4.48 -11.66 -21.57
N THR A 601 4.79 -11.57 -20.28
CA THR A 601 5.64 -12.52 -19.55
C THR A 601 4.85 -13.82 -19.44
N GLY A 602 4.68 -14.48 -20.59
CA GLY A 602 3.70 -15.54 -20.81
C GLY A 602 3.78 -16.65 -19.77
N THR A 603 2.61 -17.11 -19.31
CA THR A 603 2.32 -18.39 -18.62
C THR A 603 3.17 -18.84 -17.43
N ASN A 604 4.32 -18.22 -17.14
CA ASN A 604 5.32 -18.67 -16.16
C ASN A 604 5.30 -17.81 -14.88
N TYR A 605 4.77 -16.59 -14.96
CA TYR A 605 4.47 -15.77 -13.78
C TYR A 605 2.95 -15.74 -13.58
N MET A 606 2.40 -16.89 -13.20
CA MET A 606 1.05 -16.94 -12.64
C MET A 606 1.13 -16.42 -11.21
N SER A 607 0.20 -15.58 -10.79
CA SER A 607 0.11 -15.24 -9.36
C SER A 607 -0.15 -16.52 -8.55
N ARG A 608 0.31 -16.58 -7.29
CA ARG A 608 0.12 -17.76 -6.42
C ARG A 608 -1.34 -18.22 -6.35
N GLY A 609 -2.30 -17.28 -6.42
CA GLY A 609 -3.73 -17.58 -6.46
C GLY A 609 -4.22 -18.14 -7.81
N GLU A 610 -3.64 -17.69 -8.93
CA GLU A 610 -3.94 -18.19 -10.27
C GLU A 610 -3.32 -19.57 -10.50
N GLU A 611 -2.12 -19.80 -9.97
CA GLU A 611 -1.47 -21.11 -9.93
C GLU A 611 -2.29 -22.10 -9.10
N ALA A 612 -2.76 -21.71 -7.91
CA ALA A 612 -3.64 -22.53 -7.08
C ALA A 612 -4.99 -22.85 -7.76
N ARG A 613 -5.59 -21.88 -8.48
CA ARG A 613 -6.81 -22.13 -9.28
C ARG A 613 -6.55 -23.08 -10.43
N ARG A 614 -5.44 -22.91 -11.15
CA ARG A 614 -5.06 -23.79 -12.26
C ARG A 614 -4.77 -25.20 -11.78
N GLU A 615 -4.07 -25.33 -10.65
CA GLU A 615 -3.82 -26.61 -10.00
C GLU A 615 -5.12 -27.26 -9.53
N LYS A 616 -6.07 -26.49 -9.02
CA LYS A 616 -7.41 -26.99 -8.66
C LYS A 616 -8.17 -27.51 -9.88
N VAL A 617 -8.15 -26.79 -11.00
CA VAL A 617 -8.75 -27.22 -12.27
C VAL A 617 -8.07 -28.49 -12.82
N LEU A 618 -6.74 -28.60 -12.69
CA LEU A 618 -5.97 -29.79 -13.08
C LEU A 618 -6.27 -30.99 -12.16
N ARG A 619 -6.43 -30.77 -10.85
CA ARG A 619 -6.75 -31.80 -9.86
C ARG A 619 -8.18 -32.31 -9.96
N GLU A 620 -9.12 -31.48 -10.43
CA GLU A 620 -10.53 -31.85 -10.58
C GLU A 620 -10.82 -32.67 -11.86
N GLY A 621 -9.80 -33.02 -12.66
CA GLY A 621 -9.80 -34.25 -13.48
C GLY A 621 -10.96 -34.41 -14.47
N GLY A 622 -11.38 -33.33 -15.14
CA GLY A 622 -12.42 -33.39 -16.16
C GLY A 622 -11.88 -33.84 -17.52
N ASN A 623 -12.02 -35.14 -17.84
CA ASN A 623 -11.74 -35.74 -19.16
C ASN A 623 -12.78 -35.32 -20.24
N GLY A 624 -13.24 -34.07 -20.20
CA GLY A 624 -14.27 -33.52 -21.07
C GLY A 624 -13.65 -32.59 -22.11
N SER A 625 -13.54 -33.08 -23.34
CA SER A 625 -13.46 -32.26 -24.56
C SER A 625 -14.74 -31.41 -24.66
N ALA A 626 -14.81 -30.34 -23.88
CA ALA A 626 -15.81 -29.31 -23.99
C ALA A 626 -15.07 -28.01 -24.32
N SER A 627 -15.22 -27.58 -25.57
CA SER A 627 -15.05 -26.20 -26.00
C SER A 627 -15.88 -25.31 -25.07
N SER A 628 -15.29 -24.91 -23.95
CA SER A 628 -15.88 -23.88 -23.12
C SER A 628 -15.98 -22.63 -23.99
N PRO A 629 -17.14 -21.96 -24.04
CA PRO A 629 -17.24 -20.71 -24.77
C PRO A 629 -16.12 -19.82 -24.25
N ALA A 630 -15.42 -19.13 -25.14
CA ALA A 630 -14.39 -18.18 -24.77
C ALA A 630 -15.02 -17.15 -23.83
N THR A 631 -14.98 -17.43 -22.52
CA THR A 631 -15.26 -16.47 -21.48
C THR A 631 -14.22 -15.43 -21.75
N GLN A 632 -14.64 -14.32 -22.38
CA GLN A 632 -13.78 -13.19 -22.65
C GLN A 632 -13.03 -12.95 -21.36
N ARG A 633 -11.73 -13.27 -21.36
CA ARG A 633 -10.86 -12.91 -20.23
C ARG A 633 -11.05 -11.42 -20.14
N ARG A 634 -11.86 -10.97 -19.18
CA ARG A 634 -11.90 -9.58 -18.79
C ARG A 634 -10.44 -9.30 -18.51
N ILE A 635 -9.82 -8.52 -19.39
CA ILE A 635 -8.46 -8.05 -19.20
C ILE A 635 -8.55 -7.38 -17.84
N SER A 636 -7.95 -8.02 -16.83
CA SER A 636 -7.87 -7.46 -15.49
C SER A 636 -7.41 -6.04 -15.69
N LYS A 637 -8.16 -5.07 -15.17
CA LYS A 637 -7.77 -3.67 -15.31
C LYS A 637 -6.45 -3.55 -14.57
N ASP A 638 -5.36 -3.54 -15.32
CA ASP A 638 -4.03 -3.44 -14.73
C ASP A 638 -3.98 -2.11 -13.95
N GLY A 639 -3.51 -2.21 -12.71
CA GLY A 639 -3.39 -1.07 -11.81
C GLY A 639 -2.40 -0.03 -12.33
N GLY A 640 -2.03 0.92 -11.50
CA GLY A 640 -1.05 1.94 -11.88
C GLY A 640 -0.78 2.94 -10.79
N VAL A 641 -0.16 4.06 -11.15
CA VAL A 641 0.13 5.17 -10.26
C VAL A 641 -0.35 6.47 -10.89
N ASP A 642 -1.24 7.21 -10.21
CA ASP A 642 -1.56 8.60 -10.53
C ASP A 642 -0.57 9.48 -9.76
N VAL A 643 0.13 10.36 -10.47
CA VAL A 643 0.96 11.41 -9.89
C VAL A 643 0.21 12.72 -10.06
N VAL A 644 -0.13 13.34 -8.95
CA VAL A 644 -1.02 14.50 -8.83
C VAL A 644 -0.21 15.68 -8.31
N VAL A 645 -0.29 16.80 -8.99
CA VAL A 645 0.14 18.11 -8.53
C VAL A 645 -1.10 18.87 -8.10
N GLU A 646 -1.10 19.40 -6.88
CA GLU A 646 -2.26 20.10 -6.33
C GLU A 646 -1.87 21.34 -5.53
N ILE A 647 -2.70 22.38 -5.65
CA ILE A 647 -2.66 23.55 -4.77
C ILE A 647 -3.71 23.34 -3.69
N VAL A 648 -3.27 23.37 -2.44
CA VAL A 648 -4.13 23.11 -1.29
C VAL A 648 -4.12 24.30 -0.34
N ASN A 649 -5.30 24.72 0.08
CA ASN A 649 -5.50 25.58 1.23
C ASN A 649 -5.23 24.75 2.48
N SER A 650 -4.06 24.95 3.08
CA SER A 650 -3.66 24.39 4.35
C SER A 650 -4.00 25.39 5.46
N ILE A 651 -4.69 24.90 6.49
CA ILE A 651 -4.85 25.64 7.73
C ILE A 651 -3.59 25.36 8.55
N ASP A 652 -2.72 26.35 8.71
CA ASP A 652 -1.61 26.21 9.65
C ASP A 652 -2.16 26.18 11.07
N ASN A 653 -2.18 24.98 11.65
CA ASN A 653 -2.60 24.76 13.02
C ASN A 653 -1.72 25.49 14.06
N ASN A 654 -0.54 25.97 13.67
CA ASN A 654 0.37 26.73 14.54
C ASN A 654 0.09 28.23 14.56
N ASN A 655 -0.65 28.76 13.59
CA ASN A 655 -0.84 30.21 13.46
C ASN A 655 -2.23 30.60 14.01
N GLU A 656 -2.25 31.26 15.17
CA GLU A 656 -3.47 31.77 15.80
C GLU A 656 -4.26 32.71 14.88
N ASP A 657 -3.57 33.40 13.96
CA ASP A 657 -4.16 34.36 13.04
C ASP A 657 -5.10 33.73 11.99
N GLY A 658 -5.12 32.40 11.86
CA GLY A 658 -6.04 31.71 10.96
C GLY A 658 -5.91 32.07 9.48
N LEU A 659 -4.78 32.65 9.08
CA LEU A 659 -4.46 32.94 7.68
C LEU A 659 -4.36 31.62 6.90
N GLU A 660 -5.22 31.48 5.88
CA GLU A 660 -5.15 30.38 4.92
C GLU A 660 -3.80 30.40 4.23
N ARG A 661 -3.02 29.32 4.39
CA ARG A 661 -1.78 29.14 3.64
C ARG A 661 -2.06 28.30 2.42
N ARG A 662 -1.54 28.73 1.28
CA ARG A 662 -1.53 27.90 0.08
C ARG A 662 -0.25 27.08 0.03
N GLN A 663 -0.40 25.78 -0.12
CA GLN A 663 0.67 24.82 -0.31
C GLN A 663 0.58 24.23 -1.70
N LEU A 664 1.69 24.27 -2.44
CA LEU A 664 1.88 23.50 -3.67
C LEU A 664 2.47 22.16 -3.26
N ARG A 665 1.83 21.06 -3.64
CA ARG A 665 2.29 19.71 -3.27
C ARG A 665 2.18 18.72 -4.42
N VAL A 666 3.01 17.69 -4.35
CA VAL A 666 2.98 16.53 -5.25
C VAL A 666 2.59 15.30 -4.46
N ARG A 667 1.67 14.51 -5.01
CA ARG A 667 1.14 13.29 -4.42
C ARG A 667 1.13 12.16 -5.44
N ALA A 668 1.68 11.00 -5.08
CA ALA A 668 1.58 9.77 -5.85
C ALA A 668 0.58 8.82 -5.17
N ARG A 669 -0.36 8.26 -5.93
CA ARG A 669 -1.40 7.34 -5.44
C ARG A 669 -1.56 6.15 -6.36
N ARG A 670 -1.96 4.99 -5.84
CA ARG A 670 -2.27 3.83 -6.70
C ARG A 670 -3.59 4.03 -7.44
N THR A 671 -3.62 3.73 -8.74
CA THR A 671 -4.85 3.74 -9.55
C THR A 671 -5.49 2.37 -9.66
N ASN A 672 -6.82 2.38 -9.77
CA ASN A 672 -7.63 1.25 -10.23
C ASN A 672 -7.46 0.00 -9.35
N TYR A 673 -7.91 0.14 -8.10
CA TYR A 673 -7.89 -0.92 -7.09
C TYR A 673 -9.00 -1.96 -7.28
N ALA A 674 -9.34 -2.29 -8.53
CA ALA A 674 -10.26 -3.37 -8.79
C ALA A 674 -9.69 -4.65 -8.13
N GLY A 675 -10.55 -5.49 -7.54
CA GLY A 675 -10.11 -6.62 -6.73
C GLY A 675 -9.25 -7.67 -7.48
N ASP A 676 -9.23 -7.60 -8.81
CA ASP A 676 -8.41 -8.42 -9.70
C ASP A 676 -7.13 -7.72 -10.21
N ALA A 677 -6.91 -6.46 -9.87
CA ALA A 677 -5.72 -5.72 -10.27
C ALA A 677 -4.49 -6.29 -9.54
N VAL A 678 -3.52 -6.77 -10.32
CA VAL A 678 -2.26 -7.28 -9.77
C VAL A 678 -1.44 -6.10 -9.28
N ILE A 679 -1.24 -6.01 -7.95
CA ILE A 679 -0.38 -5.00 -7.34
C ILE A 679 1.07 -5.27 -7.74
N LYS A 680 1.79 -4.24 -8.20
CA LYS A 680 3.18 -4.34 -8.68
C LYS A 680 4.10 -3.52 -7.79
N GLU A 681 4.20 -3.88 -6.52
CA GLU A 681 4.90 -3.11 -5.47
C GLU A 681 6.32 -2.70 -5.84
N LEU A 682 7.10 -3.57 -6.49
CA LEU A 682 8.47 -3.26 -6.96
C LEU A 682 8.50 -2.17 -8.03
N SER A 683 7.52 -2.17 -8.95
CA SER A 683 7.40 -1.12 -9.96
C SER A 683 6.92 0.19 -9.33
N GLU A 684 5.96 0.13 -8.39
CA GLU A 684 5.45 1.30 -7.67
C GLU A 684 6.51 2.00 -6.82
N THR A 685 7.27 1.23 -6.04
CA THR A 685 8.41 1.75 -5.26
C THR A 685 9.47 2.40 -6.16
N THR A 686 9.75 1.80 -7.32
CA THR A 686 10.66 2.39 -8.31
C THR A 686 10.11 3.70 -8.88
N ILE A 687 8.82 3.75 -9.23
CA ILE A 687 8.13 4.98 -9.70
C ILE A 687 8.27 6.08 -8.64
N VAL A 688 7.94 5.78 -7.39
CA VAL A 688 7.98 6.73 -6.28
C VAL A 688 9.38 7.27 -6.06
N LYS A 689 10.40 6.40 -6.04
CA LYS A 689 11.79 6.82 -5.87
C LYS A 689 12.25 7.74 -7.00
N ARG A 690 11.92 7.40 -8.25
CA ARG A 690 12.28 8.21 -9.43
C ARG A 690 11.53 9.53 -9.47
N LEU A 691 10.31 9.56 -8.97
CA LEU A 691 9.52 10.78 -8.82
C LEU A 691 10.12 11.68 -7.72
N GLN A 692 10.53 11.13 -6.59
CA GLN A 692 11.25 11.85 -5.53
C GLN A 692 12.50 12.54 -6.09
N ASP A 693 13.36 11.77 -6.78
CA ASP A 693 14.58 12.30 -7.41
C ASP A 693 14.25 13.45 -8.39
N ALA A 694 13.24 13.29 -9.24
CA ALA A 694 12.84 14.30 -10.22
C ALA A 694 12.30 15.58 -9.56
N VAL A 695 11.45 15.42 -8.55
CA VAL A 695 10.91 16.56 -7.79
C VAL A 695 12.02 17.30 -7.03
N GLU A 696 13.01 16.59 -6.49
CA GLU A 696 14.18 17.22 -5.85
C GLU A 696 15.03 18.03 -6.84
N VAL A 697 15.24 17.52 -8.07
CA VAL A 697 15.92 18.27 -9.13
C VAL A 697 15.13 19.52 -9.49
N TRP A 698 13.81 19.39 -9.69
CA TRP A 698 12.96 20.53 -9.98
C TRP A 698 12.99 21.59 -8.89
N LYS A 699 12.96 21.19 -7.61
CA LYS A 699 13.08 22.11 -6.46
C LYS A 699 14.39 22.91 -6.50
N LYS A 700 15.50 22.26 -6.85
CA LYS A 700 16.81 22.92 -7.00
C LYS A 700 16.82 23.89 -8.18
N ASP A 701 16.26 23.50 -9.32
CA ASP A 701 16.21 24.34 -10.53
C ASP A 701 15.36 25.60 -10.33
N GLN A 702 14.29 25.51 -9.52
CA GLN A 702 13.46 26.66 -9.15
C GLN A 702 14.01 27.48 -7.97
N SER A 703 15.19 27.15 -7.43
CA SER A 703 15.80 27.81 -6.27
C SER A 703 14.92 27.79 -5.01
N LEU A 704 14.15 26.72 -4.81
CA LEU A 704 13.26 26.53 -3.65
C LEU A 704 13.95 25.84 -2.46
N ILE A 705 15.21 25.44 -2.63
CA ILE A 705 16.13 24.87 -1.63
C ILE A 705 17.43 25.66 -1.75
#